data_AF-A0A914J1M6-F1
#
_entry.id   AF-A0A914J1M6-F1
#
_cell.length_a   1.000
_cell.length_b   1.000
_cell.length_c   1.000
_cell.angle_alpha   90.00
_cell.angle_beta   90.00
_cell.angle_gamma   90.00
#
_symmetry.space_group_name_H-M   'P 1'
#
loop_
_entity.id
_entity.type
_entity.pdbx_description
1 polymer ?
#
loop_
_entity_poly.entity_id
_entity_poly.type
_entity_poly.pdbx_seq_one_letter_code
_entity_poly.pdbx_strand_id
1 'polypeptide(L)'
;MPGIEVHYHDVEDDIVSDDNKYNFTDGCGQMSLEFALELKKHLYLNYTPSAIQFRFPGFKGVLVLDQNLFEYQILFRRSQQKYFPYLNGNNFLDVIKVSRPAGCRMNKTYIEIWCQNAAKHGQEIENRVKNRIEQYYEETLQSLIEKLLDPTKFGEALELLPKYMDCSKMRSFTPETFQSEPFFRQLVQSNVIMELKFVAEKQQINIPKNFGRTAIGVADFTRRLKEGEVYFCYSESLNSKCKAKFIVSGPVAIIRSPALSLGDLQFVTAVDCPELHHLENVLVFSTYGDRPIQDKLSGGDLDGDEYVIIWDPELILPFSHPAAEFVQPKPEESKIIEIDDLQDKFPEFRKEYMRNDNVGYISNNLAILGELLGYDNKGVVKLAEKTDQAVLYFKSGIPSPGLENHEKSSFDPAHMKKDQKPMYCLENVIGGFHSKSQSIVDDIKQIQEFDESLPEIDELIHLDGWEEYEEAAMIFFDAFKLQVNELLIQYGIQSTGELFSNQIFSLSLRGFETEKESVTSPLGCLQQKVFTLMKNLRTKILNQFVQNWEQLKLLQEAEFFDFYLPEVPEKLKKFAVACYKIAYENGDYLAFPWSLWDVIDDIRCTNQLNSSQQSMNSTVVDGFYANDSNNLTRWINNFQKHYNVEVNFKYYFYRFLNINRMTITDDWQKFTKFLWHYGTKEYDDFKKNPELKRFVKACRWLLFKLAFEISPKVFTTPHRMDETSNALKIARFAFELESLLNSATLPTRLAEQLLRLTNCSRIIISQPIDRNFSKIFQVLALGTKDAIEDLRNLLTIEINKSNVLNAEESHQIKVRFSSTKIMQILHGMNPSRVD
;
A
#
# COMPACT_ATOMS: atom_id res chain seq x y z
N MET A 1 -14.70 7.33 7.79
CA MET A 1 -15.27 6.51 6.68
C MET A 1 -16.77 6.33 6.95
N PRO A 2 -17.64 6.12 5.94
CA PRO A 2 -19.09 6.06 6.17
C PRO A 2 -19.42 5.03 7.26
N GLY A 3 -20.25 5.43 8.21
CA GLY A 3 -20.50 4.66 9.41
C GLY A 3 -21.06 3.26 9.15
N ILE A 4 -20.66 2.31 9.99
CA ILE A 4 -21.22 0.94 10.06
C ILE A 4 -22.37 0.93 11.08
N GLU A 5 -23.47 0.26 10.77
CA GLU A 5 -24.59 0.17 11.71
C GLU A 5 -24.21 -0.70 12.91
N VAL A 6 -24.45 -0.19 14.12
CA VAL A 6 -24.24 -0.89 15.39
C VAL A 6 -25.55 -1.49 15.86
N HIS A 7 -25.64 -2.81 15.84
CA HIS A 7 -26.85 -3.54 16.26
C HIS A 7 -26.95 -3.71 17.77
N TYR A 8 -25.82 -3.92 18.44
CA TYR A 8 -25.75 -4.15 19.88
C TYR A 8 -24.47 -3.57 20.47
N HIS A 9 -24.61 -2.86 21.58
CA HIS A 9 -23.48 -2.41 22.40
C HIS A 9 -23.88 -2.42 23.88
N ASP A 10 -22.90 -2.58 24.75
CA ASP A 10 -23.04 -2.42 26.20
C ASP A 10 -21.98 -1.45 26.73
N VAL A 11 -22.13 -1.00 27.98
CA VAL A 11 -21.20 -0.07 28.65
C VAL A 11 -20.77 -0.64 29.99
N GLU A 12 -19.48 -0.97 30.10
CA GLU A 12 -18.86 -1.44 31.34
C GLU A 12 -18.09 -0.32 32.06
N ASP A 13 -17.84 -0.51 33.35
CA ASP A 13 -17.00 0.39 34.14
C ASP A 13 -15.52 0.27 33.73
N ASP A 14 -14.76 1.34 33.94
CA ASP A 14 -13.33 1.38 33.68
C ASP A 14 -12.53 0.55 34.69
N ILE A 15 -11.35 0.08 34.27
CA ILE A 15 -10.36 -0.51 35.16
C ILE A 15 -9.51 0.62 35.73
N VAL A 16 -9.58 0.82 37.04
CA VAL A 16 -8.92 1.92 37.76
C VAL A 16 -7.94 1.41 38.81
N SER A 17 -7.02 2.28 39.24
CA SER A 17 -6.11 2.00 40.36
C SER A 17 -6.89 1.87 41.67
N ASP A 18 -6.27 1.23 42.68
CA ASP A 18 -6.91 1.00 43.99
C ASP A 18 -7.36 2.29 44.69
N ASP A 19 -6.68 3.41 44.44
CA ASP A 19 -7.01 4.75 44.95
C ASP A 19 -7.97 5.55 44.03
N ASN A 20 -8.41 4.95 42.92
CA ASN A 20 -9.20 5.57 41.86
C ASN A 20 -8.56 6.83 41.24
N LYS A 21 -7.24 7.04 41.40
CA LYS A 21 -6.52 8.18 40.85
C LYS A 21 -6.27 8.03 39.35
N TYR A 22 -6.04 6.81 38.88
CA TYR A 22 -5.69 6.52 37.48
C TYR A 22 -6.62 5.51 36.83
N ASN A 23 -6.85 5.69 35.53
CA ASN A 23 -7.67 4.80 34.70
C ASN A 23 -6.78 4.07 33.68
N PHE A 24 -6.78 2.73 33.74
CA PHE A 24 -6.02 1.86 32.86
C PHE A 24 -6.69 1.59 31.51
N THR A 25 -7.99 1.85 31.40
CA THR A 25 -8.80 1.65 30.19
C THR A 25 -9.36 2.94 29.61
N ASP A 26 -8.82 4.11 29.99
CA ASP A 26 -9.34 5.41 29.57
C ASP A 26 -9.40 5.53 28.04
N GLY A 27 -10.61 5.50 27.49
CA GLY A 27 -10.83 5.59 26.05
C GLY A 27 -10.76 4.26 25.28
N CYS A 28 -10.50 3.12 25.92
CA CYS A 28 -10.39 1.81 25.25
C CYS A 28 -11.52 0.84 25.68
N GLY A 29 -12.23 0.28 24.70
CA GLY A 29 -13.27 -0.75 24.88
C GLY A 29 -12.95 -1.98 24.03
N GLN A 30 -13.86 -2.95 23.99
CA GLN A 30 -13.67 -4.21 23.27
C GLN A 30 -14.65 -4.37 22.11
N MET A 31 -14.21 -5.05 21.06
CA MET A 31 -15.08 -5.52 19.98
C MET A 31 -14.90 -7.03 19.76
N SER A 32 -15.99 -7.68 19.43
CA SER A 32 -16.03 -9.08 19.03
C SER A 32 -15.34 -9.33 17.68
N LEU A 33 -14.96 -10.60 17.45
CA LEU A 33 -14.44 -11.05 16.16
C LEU A 33 -15.46 -10.90 15.02
N GLU A 34 -16.75 -11.15 15.28
CA GLU A 34 -17.82 -11.01 14.29
C GLU A 34 -17.89 -9.56 13.76
N PHE A 35 -17.88 -8.57 14.66
CA PHE A 35 -17.86 -7.15 14.29
C PHE A 35 -16.58 -6.76 13.54
N ALA A 36 -15.42 -7.25 13.97
CA ALA A 36 -14.15 -6.98 13.28
C ALA A 36 -14.12 -7.57 11.85
N LEU A 37 -14.75 -8.72 11.63
CA LEU A 37 -14.90 -9.33 10.30
C LEU A 37 -15.89 -8.57 9.42
N GLU A 38 -16.93 -7.97 10.01
CA GLU A 38 -17.85 -7.08 9.30
C GLU A 38 -17.15 -5.78 8.89
N LEU A 39 -16.42 -5.14 9.81
CA LEU A 39 -15.56 -3.99 9.54
C LEU A 39 -14.57 -4.27 8.41
N LYS A 40 -13.93 -5.44 8.42
CA LYS A 40 -13.02 -5.86 7.35
C LYS A 40 -13.70 -5.80 5.98
N LYS A 41 -14.94 -6.29 5.87
CA LYS A 41 -15.71 -6.28 4.61
C LYS A 41 -16.13 -4.86 4.24
N HIS A 42 -16.66 -4.09 5.19
CA HIS A 42 -17.14 -2.73 4.99
C HIS A 42 -16.03 -1.77 4.56
N LEU A 43 -14.83 -1.96 5.10
CA LEU A 43 -13.65 -1.13 4.83
C LEU A 43 -12.74 -1.71 3.74
N TYR A 44 -13.13 -2.81 3.08
CA TYR A 44 -12.35 -3.50 2.04
C TYR A 44 -10.91 -3.83 2.47
N LEU A 45 -10.72 -4.22 3.74
CA LEU A 45 -9.41 -4.54 4.29
C LEU A 45 -8.97 -5.97 3.93
N ASN A 46 -7.69 -6.12 3.60
CA ASN A 46 -7.10 -7.43 3.33
C ASN A 46 -6.80 -8.25 4.60
N TYR A 47 -6.92 -7.64 5.78
CA TYR A 47 -6.66 -8.22 7.10
C TYR A 47 -7.80 -7.87 8.07
N THR A 48 -7.92 -8.62 9.16
CA THR A 48 -8.87 -8.29 10.23
C THR A 48 -8.17 -7.33 11.19
N PRO A 49 -8.74 -6.14 11.47
CA PRO A 49 -8.08 -5.17 12.33
C PRO A 49 -8.13 -5.60 13.80
N SER A 50 -7.00 -5.45 14.50
CA SER A 50 -6.91 -5.73 15.93
C SER A 50 -7.45 -4.57 16.77
N ALA A 51 -7.46 -3.34 16.25
CA ALA A 51 -8.13 -2.22 16.87
C ALA A 51 -8.64 -1.18 15.85
N ILE A 52 -9.66 -0.43 16.25
CA ILE A 52 -10.15 0.73 15.51
C ILE A 52 -10.31 1.93 16.42
N GLN A 53 -9.99 3.12 15.92
CA GLN A 53 -10.42 4.38 16.52
C GLN A 53 -11.77 4.76 15.92
N PHE A 54 -12.74 5.07 16.77
CA PHE A 54 -14.12 5.28 16.35
C PHE A 54 -14.75 6.55 16.90
N ARG A 55 -15.87 6.94 16.28
CA ARG A 55 -16.87 7.85 16.80
C ARG A 55 -18.23 7.18 16.68
N PHE A 56 -18.97 7.13 17.77
CA PHE A 56 -20.35 6.66 17.82
C PHE A 56 -21.14 7.71 18.60
N PRO A 57 -22.45 7.94 18.36
CA PRO A 57 -23.17 9.00 19.06
C PRO A 57 -23.01 8.90 20.58
N GLY A 58 -22.50 9.97 21.22
CA GLY A 58 -22.19 9.98 22.66
C GLY A 58 -20.89 9.28 23.09
N PHE A 59 -20.25 8.50 22.22
CA PHE A 59 -19.06 7.71 22.52
C PHE A 59 -17.86 8.02 21.60
N LYS A 60 -16.66 8.05 22.17
CA LYS A 60 -15.42 8.10 21.39
C LYS A 60 -14.34 7.24 22.04
N GLY A 61 -13.46 6.69 21.22
CA GLY A 61 -12.25 6.04 21.70
C GLY A 61 -11.73 5.00 20.73
N VAL A 62 -11.12 3.96 21.29
CA VAL A 62 -10.61 2.78 20.58
C VAL A 62 -11.39 1.54 20.98
N LEU A 63 -11.68 0.65 20.03
CA LEU A 63 -12.14 -0.71 20.29
C LEU A 63 -11.02 -1.68 19.93
N VAL A 64 -10.63 -2.55 20.86
CA VAL A 64 -9.67 -3.63 20.64
C VAL A 64 -10.39 -4.97 20.46
N LEU A 65 -9.86 -5.82 19.58
CA LEU A 65 -10.40 -7.14 19.32
C LEU A 65 -10.26 -8.06 20.55
N ASP A 66 -11.37 -8.61 21.01
CA ASP A 66 -11.38 -9.65 22.04
C ASP A 66 -12.05 -10.92 21.49
N GLN A 67 -11.30 -12.02 21.49
CA GLN A 67 -11.76 -13.32 21.01
C GLN A 67 -12.69 -14.03 22.00
N ASN A 68 -12.78 -13.55 23.25
CA ASN A 68 -13.65 -14.11 24.27
C ASN A 68 -15.08 -13.57 24.20
N LEU A 69 -15.32 -12.50 23.42
CA LEU A 69 -16.66 -11.98 23.20
C LEU A 69 -17.43 -12.87 22.22
N PHE A 70 -18.67 -13.17 22.56
CA PHE A 70 -19.55 -14.01 21.75
C PHE A 70 -20.30 -13.18 20.71
N GLU A 71 -20.48 -13.76 19.52
CA GLU A 71 -21.31 -13.19 18.45
C GLU A 71 -20.92 -11.74 18.08
N TYR A 72 -21.91 -10.93 17.71
CA TYR A 72 -21.77 -9.50 17.48
C TYR A 72 -21.89 -8.75 18.80
N GLN A 73 -20.77 -8.26 19.31
CA GLN A 73 -20.73 -7.46 20.53
C GLN A 73 -19.71 -6.33 20.46
N ILE A 74 -20.11 -5.17 20.98
CA ILE A 74 -19.25 -4.03 21.28
C ILE A 74 -19.43 -3.71 22.77
N LEU A 75 -18.31 -3.60 23.50
CA LEU A 75 -18.29 -3.20 24.90
C LEU A 75 -17.57 -1.86 25.02
N PHE A 76 -18.34 -0.80 25.23
CA PHE A 76 -17.77 0.50 25.57
C PHE A 76 -17.37 0.56 27.05
N ARG A 77 -16.44 1.46 27.39
CA ARG A 77 -16.14 1.84 28.77
C ARG A 77 -16.80 3.17 29.15
N ARG A 78 -17.02 3.41 30.44
CA ARG A 78 -17.55 4.69 30.96
C ARG A 78 -16.75 5.89 30.47
N SER A 79 -15.42 5.80 30.48
CA SER A 79 -14.51 6.80 29.95
C SER A 79 -14.76 7.14 28.47
N GLN A 80 -15.29 6.22 27.67
CA GLN A 80 -15.60 6.48 26.26
C GLN A 80 -16.89 7.29 26.09
N GLN A 81 -17.80 7.25 27.06
CA GLN A 81 -19.06 8.00 27.03
C GLN A 81 -18.82 9.47 27.40
N LYS A 82 -19.01 10.37 26.44
CA LYS A 82 -18.79 11.82 26.62
C LYS A 82 -20.07 12.58 26.94
N TYR A 83 -21.21 12.07 26.47
CA TYR A 83 -22.54 12.56 26.81
C TYR A 83 -23.56 11.46 26.55
N PHE A 84 -24.76 11.57 27.11
CA PHE A 84 -25.87 10.66 26.81
C PHE A 84 -26.47 11.01 25.44
N PRO A 85 -26.35 10.14 24.43
CA PRO A 85 -26.85 10.44 23.09
C PRO A 85 -28.38 10.27 23.03
N TYR A 86 -29.06 11.16 22.29
CA TYR A 86 -30.43 10.92 21.86
C TYR A 86 -30.40 10.17 20.53
N LEU A 87 -30.50 8.84 20.58
CA LEU A 87 -30.10 7.98 19.46
C LEU A 87 -31.01 8.08 18.23
N ASN A 88 -32.29 8.45 18.31
CA ASN A 88 -33.18 8.78 17.16
C ASN A 88 -33.03 7.92 15.88
N GLY A 89 -32.64 6.63 15.99
CA GLY A 89 -32.34 5.75 14.85
C GLY A 89 -30.97 5.94 14.19
N ASN A 90 -30.12 6.85 14.66
CA ASN A 90 -28.74 7.03 14.25
C ASN A 90 -27.81 6.13 15.09
N ASN A 91 -27.61 4.89 14.65
CA ASN A 91 -26.73 3.92 15.30
C ASN A 91 -25.46 3.65 14.47
N PHE A 92 -24.96 4.64 13.76
CA PHE A 92 -23.78 4.47 12.91
C PHE A 92 -22.49 4.77 13.67
N LEU A 93 -21.53 3.84 13.58
CA LEU A 93 -20.18 3.99 14.09
C LEU A 93 -19.25 4.40 12.95
N ASP A 94 -18.68 5.59 13.06
CA ASP A 94 -17.68 6.09 12.11
C ASP A 94 -16.28 5.62 12.51
N VAL A 95 -15.61 4.96 11.57
CA VAL A 95 -14.20 4.58 11.74
C VAL A 95 -13.32 5.74 11.31
N ILE A 96 -12.49 6.20 12.26
CA ILE A 96 -11.48 7.26 12.07
C ILE A 96 -10.16 6.64 11.62
N LYS A 97 -9.74 5.56 12.31
CA LYS A 97 -8.46 4.90 12.08
C LYS A 97 -8.55 3.41 12.37
N VAL A 98 -7.68 2.66 11.71
CA VAL A 98 -7.56 1.20 11.87
C VAL A 98 -6.12 0.85 12.24
N SER A 99 -5.94 -0.11 13.14
CA SER A 99 -4.62 -0.67 13.49
C SER A 99 -3.92 -1.20 12.24
N ARG A 100 -2.72 -0.70 11.94
CA ARG A 100 -1.96 -1.08 10.75
C ARG A 100 -0.46 -0.98 11.00
N PRO A 101 0.38 -1.72 10.24
CA PRO A 101 1.82 -1.52 10.28
C PRO A 101 2.18 -0.05 9.99
N ALA A 102 2.95 0.57 10.87
CA ALA A 102 3.43 1.94 10.70
C ALA A 102 4.89 2.08 11.15
N GLY A 103 5.74 2.61 10.27
CA GLY A 103 7.09 3.01 10.63
C GLY A 103 7.07 4.19 11.60
N CYS A 104 8.14 4.35 12.37
CA CYS A 104 8.30 5.50 13.25
C CYS A 104 9.45 6.39 12.81
N ARG A 105 9.36 7.65 13.23
CA ARG A 105 10.40 8.66 13.05
C ARG A 105 10.72 9.30 14.39
N MET A 106 11.97 9.64 14.62
CA MET A 106 12.32 10.60 15.66
C MET A 106 11.93 11.99 15.21
N ASN A 107 11.62 12.88 16.15
CA ASN A 107 11.50 14.30 15.90
C ASN A 107 12.50 15.05 16.80
N LYS A 108 12.62 16.37 16.59
CA LYS A 108 13.49 17.24 17.39
C LYS A 108 13.36 16.98 18.90
N THR A 109 12.15 17.06 19.44
CA THR A 109 11.89 16.91 20.89
C THR A 109 12.28 15.54 21.40
N TYR A 110 12.04 14.48 20.63
CA TYR A 110 12.44 13.13 21.01
C TYR A 110 13.97 13.01 21.10
N ILE A 111 14.69 13.55 20.12
CA ILE A 111 16.16 13.54 20.10
C ILE A 111 16.71 14.27 21.33
N GLU A 112 16.13 15.44 21.67
CA GLU A 112 16.53 16.21 22.85
C GLU A 112 16.30 15.45 24.14
N ILE A 113 15.09 14.92 24.33
CA ILE A 113 14.72 14.15 25.53
C ILE A 113 15.61 12.91 25.65
N TRP A 114 15.91 12.21 24.55
CA TRP A 114 16.79 11.05 24.57
C TRP A 114 18.22 11.41 24.94
N CYS A 115 18.79 12.44 24.30
CA CYS A 115 20.16 12.89 24.57
C CYS A 115 20.30 13.38 26.01
N GLN A 116 19.35 14.17 26.50
CA GLN A 116 19.38 14.69 27.87
C GLN A 116 19.17 13.60 28.92
N ASN A 117 18.29 12.61 28.66
CA ASN A 117 18.18 11.43 29.52
C ASN A 117 19.51 10.65 29.52
N ALA A 118 20.09 10.37 28.34
CA ALA A 118 21.34 9.64 28.22
C ALA A 118 22.50 10.30 29.00
N ALA A 119 22.60 11.63 28.94
CA ALA A 119 23.58 12.40 29.72
C ALA A 119 23.47 12.17 31.24
N LYS A 120 22.26 11.92 31.77
CA LYS A 120 22.04 11.61 33.20
C LYS A 120 22.56 10.23 33.61
N HIS A 121 22.81 9.34 32.65
CA HIS A 121 23.41 8.02 32.91
C HIS A 121 24.94 8.00 32.73
N GLY A 122 25.53 9.10 32.27
CA GLY A 122 26.98 9.25 32.12
C GLY A 122 27.44 9.39 30.66
N GLN A 123 28.66 9.89 30.49
CA GLN A 123 29.20 10.30 29.19
C GLN A 123 29.28 9.16 28.16
N GLU A 124 29.56 7.94 28.60
CA GLU A 124 29.65 6.78 27.71
C GLU A 124 28.30 6.46 27.05
N ILE A 125 27.23 6.46 27.84
CA ILE A 125 25.86 6.20 27.36
C ILE A 125 25.38 7.36 26.49
N GLU A 126 25.70 8.60 26.88
CA GLU A 126 25.41 9.78 26.07
C GLU A 126 26.04 9.70 24.68
N ASN A 127 27.33 9.37 24.60
CA ASN A 127 28.05 9.24 23.33
C ASN A 127 27.47 8.09 22.50
N ARG A 128 27.16 6.94 23.12
CA ARG A 128 26.53 5.80 22.44
C ARG A 128 25.19 6.19 21.78
N VAL A 129 24.32 6.87 22.53
CA VAL A 129 23.01 7.32 22.03
C VAL A 129 23.18 8.35 20.91
N LYS A 130 24.05 9.35 21.09
CA LYS A 130 24.32 10.37 20.06
C LYS A 130 24.82 9.74 18.76
N ASN A 131 25.83 8.87 18.86
CA ASN A 131 26.39 8.17 17.70
C ASN A 131 25.31 7.33 16.99
N ARG A 132 24.42 6.67 17.74
CA ARG A 132 23.34 5.88 17.14
C ARG A 132 22.30 6.75 16.42
N ILE A 133 21.94 7.90 16.98
CA ILE A 133 21.04 8.86 16.34
C ILE A 133 21.69 9.46 15.08
N GLU A 134 22.98 9.79 15.13
CA GLU A 134 23.76 10.23 13.97
C GLU A 134 23.78 9.17 12.86
N GLN A 135 23.96 7.89 13.21
CA GLN A 135 23.87 6.80 12.25
C GLN A 135 22.50 6.73 11.58
N TYR A 136 21.41 6.86 12.33
CA TYR A 136 20.06 6.89 11.75
C TYR A 136 19.82 8.09 10.84
N TYR A 137 20.39 9.24 11.19
CA TYR A 137 20.37 10.42 10.33
C TYR A 137 21.09 10.15 9.01
N GLU A 138 22.29 9.56 9.05
CA GLU A 138 23.07 9.23 7.86
C GLU A 138 22.39 8.18 6.99
N GLU A 139 21.85 7.11 7.59
CA GLU A 139 21.06 6.09 6.89
C GLU A 139 19.82 6.69 6.23
N THR A 140 19.16 7.65 6.90
CA THR A 140 18.03 8.39 6.33
C THR A 140 18.47 9.19 5.11
N LEU A 141 19.53 10.00 5.21
CA LEU A 141 20.04 10.78 4.08
C LEU A 141 20.46 9.88 2.91
N GLN A 142 21.17 8.80 3.20
CA GLN A 142 21.60 7.85 2.18
C GLN A 142 20.38 7.26 1.47
N SER A 143 19.36 6.82 2.21
CA SER A 143 18.14 6.29 1.61
C SER A 143 17.43 7.31 0.70
N LEU A 144 17.45 8.60 1.05
CA LEU A 144 16.87 9.68 0.24
C LEU A 144 17.65 9.90 -1.06
N ILE A 145 18.97 9.92 -0.98
CA ILE A 145 19.85 10.10 -2.14
C ILE A 145 19.74 8.88 -3.07
N GLU A 146 19.67 7.68 -2.52
CA GLU A 146 19.50 6.45 -3.30
C GLU A 146 18.18 6.41 -4.08
N LYS A 147 17.10 7.05 -3.59
CA LYS A 147 15.86 7.21 -4.39
C LYS A 147 16.07 8.01 -5.68
N LEU A 148 17.12 8.83 -5.75
CA LEU A 148 17.46 9.62 -6.95
C LEU A 148 18.47 8.91 -7.85
N LEU A 149 19.35 8.08 -7.28
CA LEU A 149 20.49 7.49 -8.00
C LEU A 149 20.29 6.02 -8.38
N ASP A 150 19.58 5.24 -7.57
CA ASP A 150 19.33 3.82 -7.82
C ASP A 150 18.00 3.66 -8.59
N PRO A 151 18.01 3.09 -9.81
CA PRO A 151 16.80 2.93 -10.61
C PRO A 151 15.68 2.16 -9.89
N THR A 152 16.04 1.12 -9.11
CA THR A 152 15.05 0.27 -8.42
C THR A 152 14.36 1.06 -7.31
N LYS A 153 15.14 1.77 -6.48
CA LYS A 153 14.61 2.61 -5.41
C LYS A 153 13.84 3.82 -5.94
N PHE A 154 14.25 4.35 -7.10
CA PHE A 154 13.49 5.37 -7.82
C PHE A 154 12.09 4.85 -8.19
N GLY A 155 12.02 3.64 -8.76
CA GLY A 155 10.74 2.98 -9.09
C GLY A 155 9.86 2.77 -7.86
N GLU A 156 10.43 2.27 -6.75
CA GLU A 156 9.72 2.11 -5.47
C GLU A 156 9.18 3.44 -4.93
N ALA A 157 9.97 4.52 -5.00
CA ALA A 157 9.55 5.85 -4.57
C ALA A 157 8.41 6.39 -5.45
N LEU A 158 8.48 6.16 -6.77
CA LEU A 158 7.45 6.56 -7.72
C LEU A 158 6.11 5.83 -7.46
N GLU A 159 6.15 4.54 -7.10
CA GLU A 159 4.94 3.77 -6.79
C GLU A 159 4.18 4.27 -5.55
N LEU A 160 4.87 4.94 -4.63
CA LEU A 160 4.30 5.51 -3.41
C LEU A 160 3.65 6.88 -3.62
N LEU A 161 3.90 7.53 -4.77
CA LEU A 161 3.33 8.83 -5.10
C LEU A 161 1.86 8.72 -5.57
N PRO A 162 1.08 9.82 -5.50
CA PRO A 162 -0.27 9.85 -6.03
C PRO A 162 -0.35 9.31 -7.46
N LYS A 163 -1.19 8.30 -7.66
CA LYS A 163 -1.38 7.69 -8.98
C LYS A 163 -2.36 8.51 -9.81
N TYR A 164 -1.83 9.34 -10.70
CA TYR A 164 -2.58 9.92 -11.83
C TYR A 164 -2.44 9.07 -13.12
N MET A 165 -1.69 7.97 -13.02
CA MET A 165 -1.35 7.03 -14.08
C MET A 165 -0.88 5.73 -13.42
N ASP A 166 -1.01 4.60 -14.12
CA ASP A 166 -0.58 3.31 -13.60
C ASP A 166 0.79 2.91 -14.17
N CYS A 167 1.86 3.42 -13.54
CA CYS A 167 3.24 3.09 -13.93
C CYS A 167 3.52 1.57 -13.90
N SER A 168 2.82 0.81 -13.05
CA SER A 168 3.02 -0.65 -12.92
C SER A 168 2.55 -1.44 -14.14
N LYS A 169 1.70 -0.85 -14.99
CA LYS A 169 1.20 -1.44 -16.24
C LYS A 169 2.01 -1.04 -17.48
N MET A 170 2.95 -0.11 -17.36
CA MET A 170 3.80 0.29 -18.50
C MET A 170 4.77 -0.83 -18.85
N ARG A 171 4.75 -1.26 -20.11
CA ARG A 171 5.48 -2.45 -20.56
C ARG A 171 6.88 -2.13 -21.07
N SER A 172 7.06 -0.94 -21.65
CA SER A 172 8.35 -0.52 -22.19
C SER A 172 9.25 0.10 -21.12
N PHE A 173 8.68 0.63 -20.03
CA PHE A 173 9.43 1.36 -19.02
C PHE A 173 10.12 0.41 -18.05
N THR A 174 11.45 0.51 -18.01
CA THR A 174 12.30 -0.11 -16.98
C THR A 174 12.54 0.90 -15.86
N PRO A 175 13.00 0.47 -14.67
CA PRO A 175 13.40 1.40 -13.60
C PRO A 175 14.36 2.49 -14.10
N GLU A 176 15.29 2.14 -14.99
CA GLU A 176 16.23 3.07 -15.61
C GLU A 176 15.53 4.08 -16.54
N THR A 177 14.54 3.62 -17.31
CA THR A 177 13.74 4.52 -18.16
C THR A 177 12.92 5.50 -17.32
N PHE A 178 12.32 5.03 -16.22
CA PHE A 178 11.59 5.91 -15.32
C PHE A 178 12.50 6.99 -14.71
N GLN A 179 13.73 6.61 -14.34
CA GLN A 179 14.71 7.54 -13.78
C GLN A 179 15.27 8.52 -14.83
N SER A 180 15.44 8.09 -16.08
CA SER A 180 15.91 8.94 -17.17
C SER A 180 14.86 9.96 -17.59
N GLU A 181 13.58 9.60 -17.51
CA GLU A 181 12.46 10.39 -17.99
C GLU A 181 12.19 11.65 -17.11
N PRO A 182 12.34 12.87 -17.67
CA PRO A 182 12.24 14.14 -16.95
C PRO A 182 11.00 14.33 -16.07
N PHE A 183 9.82 13.91 -16.53
CA PHE A 183 8.59 14.08 -15.76
C PHE A 183 8.62 13.29 -14.44
N PHE A 184 8.95 12.01 -14.50
CA PHE A 184 9.01 11.16 -13.30
C PHE A 184 10.16 11.59 -12.39
N ARG A 185 11.27 12.05 -12.96
CA ARG A 185 12.38 12.62 -12.19
C ARG A 185 11.91 13.82 -11.37
N GLN A 186 11.14 14.74 -11.96
CA GLN A 186 10.55 15.87 -11.22
C GLN A 186 9.71 15.40 -10.03
N LEU A 187 8.88 14.38 -10.20
CA LEU A 187 8.01 13.86 -9.13
C LEU A 187 8.83 13.29 -7.96
N VAL A 188 9.82 12.44 -8.26
CA VAL A 188 10.66 11.82 -7.23
C VAL A 188 11.59 12.86 -6.58
N GLN A 189 12.12 13.82 -7.34
CA GLN A 189 12.88 14.93 -6.79
C GLN A 189 12.04 15.78 -5.83
N SER A 190 10.80 16.13 -6.18
CA SER A 190 9.90 16.86 -5.26
C SER A 190 9.64 16.07 -3.97
N ASN A 191 9.47 14.75 -4.05
CA ASN A 191 9.40 13.88 -2.87
C ASN A 191 10.65 13.98 -2.01
N VAL A 192 11.84 13.77 -2.61
CA VAL A 192 13.11 13.79 -1.89
C VAL A 192 13.39 15.15 -1.27
N ILE A 193 13.16 16.25 -1.99
CA ILE A 193 13.31 17.62 -1.47
C ILE A 193 12.37 17.84 -0.28
N MET A 194 11.12 17.38 -0.38
CA MET A 194 10.15 17.52 0.71
C MET A 194 10.57 16.72 1.94
N GLU A 195 10.98 15.45 1.78
CA GLU A 195 11.50 14.63 2.88
C GLU A 195 12.78 15.24 3.49
N LEU A 196 13.69 15.78 2.69
CA LEU A 196 14.89 16.48 3.17
C LEU A 196 14.54 17.76 3.96
N LYS A 197 13.54 18.55 3.51
CA LYS A 197 13.04 19.69 4.28
C LYS A 197 12.46 19.26 5.63
N PHE A 198 11.74 18.13 5.68
CA PHE A 198 11.25 17.55 6.93
C PHE A 198 12.39 17.11 7.86
N VAL A 199 13.47 16.54 7.32
CA VAL A 199 14.67 16.20 8.10
C VAL A 199 15.37 17.49 8.59
N ALA A 200 15.52 18.50 7.73
CA ALA A 200 16.21 19.74 8.07
C ALA A 200 15.45 20.56 9.14
N GLU A 201 14.13 20.74 8.99
CA GLU A 201 13.35 21.66 9.83
C GLU A 201 12.65 20.98 11.00
N LYS A 202 12.33 19.69 10.89
CA LYS A 202 11.58 18.93 11.91
C LYS A 202 12.31 17.72 12.46
N GLN A 203 13.50 17.40 11.91
CA GLN A 203 14.38 16.33 12.37
C GLN A 203 13.64 15.00 12.36
N GLN A 204 12.79 14.82 11.33
CA GLN A 204 12.03 13.60 11.07
C GLN A 204 12.94 12.48 10.57
N ILE A 205 13.77 11.95 11.46
CA ILE A 205 14.75 10.89 11.16
C ILE A 205 14.04 9.54 11.21
N ASN A 206 14.17 8.73 10.17
CA ASN A 206 13.55 7.41 10.13
C ASN A 206 14.29 6.46 11.07
N ILE A 207 13.53 5.67 11.84
CA ILE A 207 14.08 4.54 12.58
C ILE A 207 13.92 3.29 11.70
N PRO A 208 14.96 2.46 11.53
CA PRO A 208 14.86 1.27 10.72
C PRO A 208 13.73 0.36 11.19
N LYS A 209 13.08 -0.27 10.22
CA LYS A 209 11.85 -1.00 10.45
C LYS A 209 11.97 -2.20 11.41
N ASN A 210 13.20 -2.63 11.70
CA ASN A 210 13.48 -3.76 12.60
C ASN A 210 13.78 -3.31 14.03
N PHE A 211 13.83 -1.99 14.29
CA PHE A 211 14.18 -1.41 15.58
C PHE A 211 13.09 -0.47 16.13
N GLY A 212 12.11 -0.08 15.32
CA GLY A 212 11.00 0.73 15.81
C GLY A 212 9.74 0.72 14.95
N ARG A 213 8.62 0.99 15.63
CA ARG A 213 7.27 1.11 15.05
C ARG A 213 6.46 2.18 15.79
N THR A 214 5.43 2.68 15.11
CA THR A 214 4.35 3.43 15.74
C THR A 214 3.11 2.56 15.80
N ALA A 215 2.38 2.56 16.91
CA ALA A 215 1.14 1.81 17.03
C ALA A 215 0.13 2.53 17.93
N ILE A 216 -1.16 2.25 17.72
CA ILE A 216 -2.22 2.70 18.61
C ILE A 216 -2.11 1.94 19.93
N GLY A 217 -2.26 2.65 21.05
CA GLY A 217 -2.31 2.04 22.38
C GLY A 217 -3.65 1.37 22.65
N VAL A 218 -3.64 0.19 23.28
CA VAL A 218 -4.83 -0.53 23.75
C VAL A 218 -4.59 -1.12 25.13
N ALA A 219 -5.68 -1.42 25.86
CA ALA A 219 -5.61 -2.02 27.18
C ALA A 219 -5.58 -3.55 27.11
N ASP A 220 -4.85 -4.18 28.03
CA ASP A 220 -4.91 -5.63 28.26
C ASP A 220 -6.16 -6.01 29.06
N PHE A 221 -7.22 -6.41 28.36
CA PHE A 221 -8.43 -6.96 28.97
C PHE A 221 -8.27 -8.42 29.46
N THR A 222 -7.23 -9.12 29.04
CA THR A 222 -6.93 -10.49 29.51
C THR A 222 -6.31 -10.49 30.91
N ARG A 223 -5.80 -9.33 31.36
CA ARG A 223 -5.13 -9.12 32.65
C ARG A 223 -3.96 -10.10 32.85
N ARG A 224 -3.12 -10.28 31.83
CA ARG A 224 -1.95 -11.16 31.87
C ARG A 224 -0.63 -10.41 31.97
N LEU A 225 -0.56 -9.18 31.46
CA LEU A 225 0.62 -8.33 31.57
C LEU A 225 0.76 -7.74 32.98
N LYS A 226 1.93 -7.85 33.60
CA LYS A 226 2.20 -7.22 34.91
C LYS A 226 2.54 -5.75 34.77
N GLU A 227 2.63 -5.04 35.90
CA GLU A 227 3.11 -3.67 35.92
C GLU A 227 4.51 -3.57 35.27
N GLY A 228 4.66 -2.61 34.35
CA GLY A 228 5.91 -2.41 33.60
C GLY A 228 6.11 -3.38 32.42
N GLU A 229 5.16 -4.30 32.18
CA GLU A 229 5.15 -5.17 31.01
C GLU A 229 4.20 -4.63 29.92
N VAL A 230 4.61 -4.78 28.66
CA VAL A 230 3.80 -4.49 27.48
C VAL A 230 3.84 -5.67 26.52
N TYR A 231 2.85 -5.76 25.63
CA TYR A 231 2.89 -6.69 24.51
C TYR A 231 2.84 -5.92 23.19
N PHE A 232 3.71 -6.30 22.26
CA PHE A 232 3.75 -5.73 20.93
C PHE A 232 4.13 -6.78 19.88
N CYS A 233 3.23 -6.99 18.93
CA CYS A 233 3.44 -7.82 17.75
C CYS A 233 3.25 -6.98 16.50
N TYR A 234 4.22 -7.03 15.58
CA TYR A 234 4.18 -6.24 14.34
C TYR A 234 4.29 -7.12 13.10
N SER A 235 3.68 -6.68 12.01
CA SER A 235 3.82 -7.34 10.71
C SER A 235 5.15 -6.97 10.04
N GLU A 236 5.77 -7.91 9.34
CA GLU A 236 7.08 -7.74 8.68
C GLU A 236 7.09 -6.56 7.70
N SER A 237 6.07 -6.49 6.86
CA SER A 237 5.93 -5.44 5.86
C SER A 237 5.05 -4.33 6.38
N LEU A 238 5.41 -3.10 6.01
CA LEU A 238 4.53 -1.94 6.17
C LEU A 238 3.30 -2.04 5.26
N ASN A 239 3.36 -2.89 4.22
CA ASN A 239 2.22 -3.22 3.38
C ASN A 239 1.43 -4.37 4.01
N SER A 240 0.12 -4.17 4.17
CA SER A 240 -0.84 -5.07 4.81
C SER A 240 -1.06 -6.44 4.14
N LYS A 241 -0.21 -6.82 3.17
CA LYS A 241 -0.29 -8.07 2.40
C LYS A 241 0.61 -9.20 2.94
N CYS A 242 1.54 -8.90 3.85
CA CYS A 242 2.46 -9.91 4.39
C CYS A 242 1.89 -10.61 5.63
N LYS A 243 2.04 -11.94 5.69
CA LYS A 243 1.55 -12.78 6.80
C LYS A 243 2.57 -13.00 7.92
N ALA A 244 3.84 -12.66 7.70
CA ALA A 244 4.88 -12.82 8.70
C ALA A 244 4.72 -11.79 9.82
N LYS A 245 4.78 -12.26 11.06
CA LYS A 245 4.60 -11.47 12.29
C LYS A 245 5.79 -11.70 13.21
N PHE A 246 6.16 -10.67 13.94
CA PHE A 246 7.25 -10.71 14.92
C PHE A 246 6.75 -10.17 16.25
N ILE A 247 7.02 -10.92 17.31
CA ILE A 247 6.74 -10.53 18.68
C ILE A 247 8.01 -9.88 19.22
N VAL A 248 7.88 -8.67 19.76
CA VAL A 248 8.99 -7.98 20.42
C VAL A 248 9.13 -8.52 21.84
N SER A 249 10.35 -8.86 22.22
CA SER A 249 10.67 -9.37 23.56
C SER A 249 11.91 -8.66 24.12
N GLY A 250 11.87 -8.29 25.39
CA GLY A 250 12.98 -7.62 26.08
C GLY A 250 12.73 -6.12 26.30
N PRO A 251 13.77 -5.34 26.63
CA PRO A 251 13.61 -3.94 26.97
C PRO A 251 13.21 -3.10 25.75
N VAL A 252 12.22 -2.23 25.93
CA VAL A 252 11.72 -1.32 24.91
C VAL A 252 11.55 0.08 25.47
N ALA A 253 11.81 1.08 24.65
CA ALA A 253 11.54 2.48 24.93
C ALA A 253 10.22 2.89 24.29
N ILE A 254 9.38 3.59 25.05
CA ILE A 254 8.08 4.09 24.59
C ILE A 254 8.02 5.60 24.83
N ILE A 255 7.59 6.32 23.79
CA ILE A 255 7.39 7.77 23.83
C ILE A 255 6.17 8.17 23.02
N ARG A 256 5.48 9.22 23.44
CA ARG A 256 4.30 9.78 22.77
C ARG A 256 4.52 11.25 22.41
N SER A 257 3.94 11.69 21.30
CA SER A 257 3.96 13.09 20.89
C SER A 257 2.68 13.79 21.33
N PRO A 258 2.74 15.02 21.87
CA PRO A 258 3.95 15.75 22.24
C PRO A 258 4.56 15.25 23.57
N ALA A 259 5.88 15.20 23.63
CA ALA A 259 6.62 14.96 24.88
C ALA A 259 7.01 16.31 25.49
N LEU A 260 6.70 16.51 26.76
CA LEU A 260 6.84 17.77 27.50
C LEU A 260 7.95 17.72 28.55
N SER A 261 8.31 16.52 29.01
CA SER A 261 9.26 16.29 30.09
C SER A 261 10.21 15.13 29.80
N LEU A 262 11.33 15.06 30.53
CA LEU A 262 12.26 13.92 30.42
C LEU A 262 11.60 12.59 30.79
N GLY A 263 10.59 12.62 31.64
CA GLY A 263 9.83 11.45 32.07
C GLY A 263 8.85 10.94 31.01
N ASP A 264 8.64 11.63 29.90
CA ASP A 264 7.75 11.14 28.84
C ASP A 264 8.43 10.10 27.94
N LEU A 265 9.70 9.77 28.22
CA LEU A 265 10.41 8.63 27.67
C LEU A 265 10.49 7.53 28.74
N GLN A 266 9.75 6.44 28.56
CA GLN A 266 9.71 5.33 29.51
C GLN A 266 10.34 4.07 28.91
N PHE A 267 11.22 3.43 29.69
CA PHE A 267 11.80 2.12 29.38
C PHE A 267 11.03 1.03 30.14
N VAL A 268 10.46 0.08 29.41
CA VAL A 268 9.61 -1.00 29.91
C VAL A 268 10.00 -2.34 29.30
N THR A 269 9.37 -3.44 29.71
CA THR A 269 9.69 -4.77 29.19
C THR A 269 8.59 -5.27 28.26
N ALA A 270 8.92 -5.55 27.00
CA ALA A 270 8.03 -6.27 26.11
C ALA A 270 8.10 -7.78 26.40
N VAL A 271 6.94 -8.42 26.57
CA VAL A 271 6.84 -9.84 26.89
C VAL A 271 5.99 -10.58 25.86
N ASP A 272 6.35 -11.83 25.59
CA ASP A 272 5.53 -12.73 24.79
C ASP A 272 4.37 -13.24 25.65
N CYS A 273 3.13 -12.96 25.21
CA CYS A 273 1.91 -13.33 25.90
C CYS A 273 0.99 -14.08 24.91
N PRO A 274 0.88 -15.43 25.02
CA PRO A 274 0.08 -16.25 24.12
C PRO A 274 -1.38 -15.83 23.99
N GLU A 275 -1.98 -15.35 25.09
CA GLU A 275 -3.36 -14.87 25.15
C GLU A 275 -3.59 -13.58 24.33
N LEU A 276 -2.52 -12.90 23.91
CA LEU A 276 -2.58 -11.66 23.12
C LEU A 276 -2.09 -11.85 21.67
N HIS A 277 -1.80 -13.09 21.23
CA HIS A 277 -1.29 -13.39 19.88
C HIS A 277 -2.23 -13.00 18.73
N HIS A 278 -3.51 -12.79 19.02
CA HIS A 278 -4.49 -12.28 18.06
C HIS A 278 -4.40 -10.77 17.84
N LEU A 279 -3.68 -10.04 18.69
CA LEU A 279 -3.47 -8.60 18.58
C LEU A 279 -2.19 -8.30 17.80
N GLU A 280 -2.34 -7.51 16.74
CA GLU A 280 -1.28 -7.15 15.81
C GLU A 280 -1.30 -5.65 15.52
N ASN A 281 -0.11 -5.06 15.41
CA ASN A 281 0.10 -3.65 15.10
C ASN A 281 -0.64 -2.70 16.08
N VAL A 282 -0.74 -3.14 17.33
CA VAL A 282 -1.26 -2.39 18.48
C VAL A 282 -0.30 -2.60 19.65
N LEU A 283 -0.09 -1.56 20.46
CA LEU A 283 0.69 -1.65 21.68
C LEU A 283 -0.25 -1.93 22.84
N VAL A 284 -0.11 -3.09 23.47
CA VAL A 284 -0.97 -3.50 24.57
C VAL A 284 -0.31 -3.13 25.90
N PHE A 285 -0.98 -2.29 26.68
CA PHE A 285 -0.54 -1.87 28.01
C PHE A 285 -1.16 -2.75 29.09
N SER A 286 -0.38 -3.03 30.13
CA SER A 286 -0.89 -3.67 31.34
C SER A 286 -2.00 -2.83 31.99
N THR A 287 -2.98 -3.54 32.55
CA THR A 287 -4.04 -2.98 33.39
C THR A 287 -3.77 -3.18 34.89
N TYR A 288 -2.50 -3.41 35.25
CA TYR A 288 -2.00 -3.53 36.63
C TYR A 288 -0.95 -2.47 36.97
N GLY A 289 -0.90 -2.09 38.24
CA GLY A 289 0.11 -1.21 38.82
C GLY A 289 -0.50 -0.01 39.52
N ASP A 290 0.36 0.90 39.97
CA ASP A 290 -0.09 2.12 40.66
C ASP A 290 -0.48 3.22 39.66
N ARG A 291 0.26 3.31 38.54
CA ARG A 291 0.07 4.34 37.51
C ARG A 291 0.29 3.74 36.10
N PRO A 292 -0.69 3.85 35.18
CA PRO A 292 -0.60 3.30 33.84
C PRO A 292 0.56 3.90 33.03
N ILE A 293 1.15 3.11 32.13
CA ILE A 293 2.28 3.56 31.30
C ILE A 293 1.84 4.68 30.36
N GLN A 294 0.67 4.56 29.73
CA GLN A 294 0.12 5.60 28.84
C GLN A 294 0.02 6.97 29.52
N ASP A 295 -0.41 7.01 30.79
CA ASP A 295 -0.52 8.25 31.57
C ASP A 295 0.86 8.85 31.90
N LYS A 296 1.87 8.00 32.13
CA LYS A 296 3.26 8.44 32.33
C LYS A 296 3.85 9.14 31.10
N LEU A 297 3.25 8.95 29.92
CA LEU A 297 3.71 9.51 28.65
C LEU A 297 2.92 10.78 28.31
N SER A 298 3.21 11.87 29.03
CA SER A 298 2.57 13.19 28.84
C SER A 298 1.04 13.17 29.10
N GLY A 299 0.56 12.35 30.03
CA GLY A 299 -0.88 12.22 30.34
C GLY A 299 -1.68 11.55 29.21
N GLY A 300 -1.08 10.59 28.52
CA GLY A 300 -1.71 9.89 27.41
C GLY A 300 -2.88 9.00 27.84
N ASP A 301 -3.82 8.81 26.93
CA ASP A 301 -4.97 7.92 27.09
C ASP A 301 -4.97 6.84 25.99
N LEU A 302 -6.06 6.10 25.87
CA LEU A 302 -6.24 5.06 24.86
C LEU A 302 -7.43 5.39 23.94
N ASP A 303 -7.75 6.67 23.73
CA ASP A 303 -8.85 7.13 22.88
C ASP A 303 -8.48 7.28 21.39
N GLY A 304 -7.21 6.97 21.09
CA GLY A 304 -6.61 6.99 19.75
C GLY A 304 -5.14 7.38 19.71
N ASP A 305 -4.52 7.58 20.88
CA ASP A 305 -3.10 7.92 21.00
C ASP A 305 -2.20 6.87 20.33
N GLU A 306 -1.17 7.39 19.66
CA GLU A 306 -0.13 6.60 19.01
C GLU A 306 1.20 6.71 19.75
N TYR A 307 1.80 5.56 19.98
CA TYR A 307 3.02 5.40 20.74
C TYR A 307 4.14 4.97 19.80
N VAL A 308 5.28 5.63 19.93
CA VAL A 308 6.52 5.21 19.26
C VAL A 308 7.22 4.21 20.18
N ILE A 309 7.45 3.02 19.63
CA ILE A 309 8.04 1.87 20.33
C ILE A 309 9.39 1.59 19.67
N ILE A 310 10.46 1.64 20.45
CA ILE A 310 11.83 1.46 19.97
C ILE A 310 12.50 0.39 20.81
N TRP A 311 13.02 -0.65 20.17
CA TRP A 311 13.70 -1.77 20.82
C TRP A 311 15.13 -1.94 20.32
N ASP A 312 15.75 -0.83 19.91
CA ASP A 312 17.17 -0.78 19.59
C ASP A 312 18.02 -0.83 20.88
N PRO A 313 18.85 -1.86 21.09
CA PRO A 313 19.71 -1.98 22.26
C PRO A 313 20.62 -0.76 22.52
N GLU A 314 21.06 -0.06 21.46
CA GLU A 314 21.93 1.12 21.57
C GLU A 314 21.19 2.35 22.14
N LEU A 315 19.87 2.37 22.05
CA LEU A 315 19.00 3.45 22.55
C LEU A 315 18.34 3.11 23.90
N ILE A 316 18.43 1.88 24.39
CA ILE A 316 17.89 1.49 25.68
C ILE A 316 18.75 2.04 26.82
N LEU A 317 18.13 2.78 27.74
CA LEU A 317 18.78 3.31 28.94
C LEU A 317 18.52 2.41 30.16
N PRO A 318 19.40 2.43 31.18
CA PRO A 318 19.27 1.57 32.36
C PRO A 318 18.01 1.79 33.20
N PHE A 319 17.49 3.01 33.27
CA PHE A 319 16.28 3.34 34.04
C PHE A 319 15.56 4.56 33.46
N SER A 320 14.25 4.64 33.65
CA SER A 320 13.42 5.78 33.24
C SER A 320 13.57 6.96 34.20
N HIS A 321 13.53 8.18 33.67
CA HIS A 321 13.30 9.35 34.50
C HIS A 321 11.87 9.32 35.05
N PRO A 322 11.63 9.80 36.29
CA PRO A 322 10.27 9.90 36.82
C PRO A 322 9.35 10.70 35.90
N ALA A 323 8.17 10.15 35.63
CA ALA A 323 7.12 10.81 34.86
C ALA A 323 6.62 12.04 35.61
N ALA A 324 6.38 13.13 34.88
CA ALA A 324 5.80 14.32 35.48
C ALA A 324 4.36 14.03 35.99
N GLU A 325 3.98 14.69 37.09
CA GLU A 325 2.60 14.75 37.56
C GLU A 325 2.09 16.16 37.37
N PHE A 326 1.30 16.37 36.31
CA PHE A 326 0.63 17.64 36.09
C PHE A 326 -0.72 17.62 36.80
N VAL A 327 -1.03 18.70 37.51
CA VAL A 327 -2.32 18.84 38.19
C VAL A 327 -3.39 19.15 37.14
N GLN A 328 -4.24 18.17 36.89
CA GLN A 328 -5.35 18.31 35.96
C GLN A 328 -6.36 19.34 36.49
N PRO A 329 -6.60 20.45 35.77
CA PRO A 329 -7.54 21.48 36.20
C PRO A 329 -8.97 20.91 36.12
N LYS A 330 -9.62 20.74 37.26
CA LYS A 330 -11.03 20.32 37.31
C LYS A 330 -11.91 21.49 36.87
N PRO A 331 -12.90 21.27 35.98
CA PRO A 331 -13.85 22.31 35.63
C PRO A 331 -14.51 22.85 36.90
N GLU A 332 -14.63 24.17 37.02
CA GLU A 332 -15.43 24.77 38.09
C GLU A 332 -16.90 24.39 37.87
N GLU A 333 -17.61 23.94 38.92
CA GLU A 333 -19.04 23.57 38.84
C GLU A 333 -19.91 24.71 38.27
N SER A 334 -19.51 25.95 38.53
CA SER A 334 -20.15 27.18 38.00
C SER A 334 -20.09 27.33 36.47
N LYS A 335 -19.21 26.58 35.80
CA LYS A 335 -19.05 26.57 34.33
C LYS A 335 -19.78 25.41 33.65
N ILE A 336 -20.49 24.57 34.40
CA ILE A 336 -21.35 23.53 33.82
C ILE A 336 -22.58 24.21 33.23
N ILE A 337 -22.77 24.05 31.92
CA ILE A 337 -23.87 24.64 31.15
C ILE A 337 -24.93 23.58 30.94
N GLU A 338 -26.17 23.83 31.37
CA GLU A 338 -27.30 22.99 31.01
C GLU A 338 -27.62 23.14 29.51
N ILE A 339 -28.17 22.10 28.89
CA ILE A 339 -28.44 22.08 27.43
C ILE A 339 -29.30 23.27 27.00
N ASP A 340 -30.23 23.72 27.86
CA ASP A 340 -31.15 24.83 27.58
C ASP A 340 -30.42 26.19 27.48
N ASP A 341 -29.29 26.34 28.17
CA ASP A 341 -28.46 27.56 28.15
C ASP A 341 -27.39 27.54 27.02
N LEU A 342 -27.29 26.45 26.27
CA LEU A 342 -26.20 26.23 25.31
C LEU A 342 -26.16 27.30 24.21
N GLN A 343 -27.32 27.75 23.71
CA GLN A 343 -27.39 28.77 22.67
C GLN A 343 -26.82 30.12 23.14
N ASP A 344 -27.02 30.46 24.41
CA ASP A 344 -26.63 31.75 24.99
C ASP A 344 -25.22 31.75 25.56
N LYS A 345 -24.69 30.60 26.02
CA LYS A 345 -23.35 30.52 26.65
C LYS A 345 -22.26 30.00 25.71
N PHE A 346 -22.62 29.27 24.66
CA PHE A 346 -21.63 28.73 23.71
C PHE A 346 -20.89 29.82 22.91
N PRO A 347 -21.54 30.89 22.39
CA PRO A 347 -20.83 31.97 21.71
C PRO A 347 -19.82 32.67 22.62
N GLU A 348 -20.15 32.86 23.90
CA GLU A 348 -19.32 33.48 24.93
C GLU A 348 -18.10 32.61 25.23
N PHE A 349 -18.31 31.31 25.45
CA PHE A 349 -17.21 30.34 25.59
C PHE A 349 -16.30 30.35 24.36
N ARG A 350 -16.87 30.37 23.15
CA ARG A 350 -16.08 30.41 21.91
C ARG A 350 -15.25 31.70 21.80
N LYS A 351 -15.81 32.85 22.16
CA LYS A 351 -15.08 34.14 22.20
C LYS A 351 -13.94 34.08 23.21
N GLU A 352 -14.17 33.50 24.38
CA GLU A 352 -13.13 33.33 25.42
C GLU A 352 -12.04 32.37 24.95
N TYR A 353 -12.43 31.22 24.38
CA TYR A 353 -11.52 30.22 23.83
C TYR A 353 -10.61 30.84 22.77
N MET A 354 -11.18 31.55 21.78
CA MET A 354 -10.41 32.20 20.72
C MET A 354 -9.42 33.26 21.23
N ARG A 355 -9.68 33.89 22.39
CA ARG A 355 -8.77 34.86 23.00
C ARG A 355 -7.61 34.20 23.73
N ASN A 356 -7.86 33.03 24.30
CA ASN A 356 -6.94 32.36 25.22
C ASN A 356 -6.26 31.12 24.62
N ASP A 357 -6.62 30.69 23.41
CA ASP A 357 -5.96 29.59 22.71
C ASP A 357 -4.52 29.98 22.33
N ASN A 358 -3.59 29.59 23.18
CA ASN A 358 -2.18 29.91 23.09
C ASN A 358 -1.28 28.66 23.11
N VAL A 359 -1.85 27.46 22.92
CA VAL A 359 -1.14 26.16 22.99
C VAL A 359 0.10 26.17 22.11
N GLY A 360 -0.04 26.63 20.87
CA GLY A 360 1.07 26.72 19.92
C GLY A 360 2.17 27.69 20.37
N TYR A 361 1.81 28.83 20.97
CA TYR A 361 2.78 29.81 21.45
C TYR A 361 3.59 29.27 22.65
N ILE A 362 2.91 28.65 23.62
CA ILE A 362 3.55 28.06 24.81
C ILE A 362 4.44 26.89 24.39
N SER A 363 3.92 25.96 23.59
CA SER A 363 4.66 24.76 23.14
C SER A 363 5.93 25.11 22.35
N ASN A 364 5.88 26.18 21.55
CA ASN A 364 7.07 26.66 20.85
C ASN A 364 8.14 27.18 21.82
N ASN A 365 7.77 27.93 22.86
CA ASN A 365 8.74 28.39 23.85
C ASN A 365 9.27 27.24 24.69
N LEU A 366 8.44 26.24 25.02
CA LEU A 366 8.87 25.00 25.69
C LEU A 366 9.95 24.29 24.87
N ALA A 367 9.71 24.05 23.58
CA ALA A 367 10.68 23.38 22.70
C ALA A 367 11.99 24.17 22.56
N ILE A 368 11.94 25.51 22.52
CA ILE A 368 13.14 26.35 22.40
C ILE A 368 13.93 26.38 23.71
N LEU A 369 13.26 26.58 24.84
CA LEU A 369 13.92 26.67 26.14
C LEU A 369 14.35 25.30 26.66
N GLY A 370 13.65 24.22 26.31
CA GLY A 370 14.09 22.85 26.56
C GLY A 370 15.38 22.50 25.83
N GLU A 371 15.58 23.01 24.62
CA GLU A 371 16.83 22.89 23.87
C GLU A 371 17.97 23.71 24.52
N LEU A 372 17.70 24.95 24.94
CA LEU A 372 18.71 25.87 25.46
C LEU A 372 19.10 25.61 26.93
N LEU A 373 18.14 25.27 27.77
CA LEU A 373 18.30 25.20 29.23
C LEU A 373 18.16 23.79 29.79
N GLY A 374 17.62 22.84 29.02
CA GLY A 374 17.28 21.48 29.46
C GLY A 374 15.85 21.34 29.98
N TYR A 375 15.26 20.15 29.79
CA TYR A 375 13.88 19.83 30.21
C TYR A 375 13.71 19.63 31.72
N ASP A 376 14.79 19.59 32.49
CA ASP A 376 14.77 19.58 33.97
C ASP A 376 14.93 20.97 34.60
N ASN A 377 15.15 22.00 33.78
CA ASN A 377 15.18 23.37 34.26
C ASN A 377 13.81 23.76 34.83
N LYS A 378 13.81 24.39 36.01
CA LYS A 378 12.56 24.78 36.71
C LYS A 378 11.63 25.66 35.87
N GLY A 379 12.17 26.55 35.03
CA GLY A 379 11.36 27.37 34.11
C GLY A 379 10.74 26.56 32.98
N VAL A 380 11.47 25.54 32.49
CA VAL A 380 11.01 24.64 31.43
C VAL A 380 9.95 23.66 31.96
N VAL A 381 10.11 23.16 33.19
CA VAL A 381 9.09 22.33 33.86
C VAL A 381 7.78 23.10 34.04
N LYS A 382 7.84 24.37 34.46
CA LYS A 382 6.64 25.24 34.52
C LYS A 382 6.01 25.47 33.16
N LEU A 383 6.81 25.58 32.11
CA LEU A 383 6.31 25.67 30.74
C LEU A 383 5.60 24.38 30.31
N ALA A 384 6.12 23.22 30.68
CA ALA A 384 5.48 21.93 30.44
C ALA A 384 4.11 21.86 31.15
N GLU A 385 4.02 22.28 32.42
CA GLU A 385 2.76 22.40 33.16
C GLU A 385 1.74 23.31 32.43
N LYS A 386 2.20 24.49 31.96
CA LYS A 386 1.36 25.42 31.20
C LYS A 386 0.92 24.83 29.85
N THR A 387 1.79 24.09 29.17
CA THR A 387 1.46 23.42 27.91
C THR A 387 0.39 22.37 28.12
N ASP A 388 0.52 21.51 29.14
CA ASP A 388 -0.49 20.51 29.50
C ASP A 388 -1.85 21.18 29.78
N GLN A 389 -1.85 22.21 30.63
CA GLN A 389 -3.06 22.99 30.93
C GLN A 389 -3.69 23.60 29.67
N ALA A 390 -2.88 24.14 28.76
CA ALA A 390 -3.36 24.75 27.53
C ALA A 390 -4.03 23.72 26.60
N VAL A 391 -3.46 22.51 26.48
CA VAL A 391 -4.06 21.41 25.70
C VAL A 391 -5.42 21.00 26.26
N LEU A 392 -5.54 21.02 27.58
CA LEU A 392 -6.76 20.65 28.29
C LEU A 392 -7.81 21.75 28.31
N TYR A 393 -7.48 22.98 27.95
CA TYR A 393 -8.40 24.13 28.02
C TYR A 393 -9.72 23.87 27.29
N PHE A 394 -9.67 23.21 26.13
CA PHE A 394 -10.87 22.88 25.35
C PHE A 394 -11.82 21.94 26.13
N LYS A 395 -11.29 21.10 27.02
CA LYS A 395 -12.07 20.18 27.87
C LYS A 395 -12.42 20.80 29.23
N SER A 396 -11.50 21.51 29.86
CA SER A 396 -11.62 22.01 31.23
C SER A 396 -12.32 23.37 31.32
N GLY A 397 -12.29 24.17 30.26
CA GLY A 397 -12.75 25.56 30.26
C GLY A 397 -11.89 26.50 31.12
N ILE A 398 -10.69 26.07 31.51
CA ILE A 398 -9.73 26.86 32.30
C ILE A 398 -8.52 27.19 31.42
N PRO A 399 -8.28 28.47 31.05
CA PRO A 399 -7.16 28.84 30.20
C PRO A 399 -5.83 28.72 30.94
N SER A 400 -4.77 28.39 30.20
CA SER A 400 -3.41 28.44 30.74
C SER A 400 -3.00 29.89 31.06
N PRO A 401 -2.31 30.14 32.18
CA PRO A 401 -1.67 31.42 32.44
C PRO A 401 -0.75 31.85 31.29
N GLY A 402 -0.64 33.17 31.11
CA GLY A 402 0.31 33.74 30.14
C GLY A 402 1.77 33.43 30.47
N LEU A 403 2.64 33.59 29.48
CA LEU A 403 4.08 33.47 29.67
C LEU A 403 4.66 34.68 30.41
N GLU A 404 5.45 34.41 31.44
CA GLU A 404 6.31 35.37 32.11
C GLU A 404 7.52 35.72 31.24
N ASN A 405 8.21 36.83 31.53
CA ASN A 405 9.31 37.29 30.69
C ASN A 405 10.47 36.29 30.60
N HIS A 406 10.73 35.51 31.66
CA HIS A 406 11.78 34.49 31.68
C HIS A 406 11.37 33.18 30.98
N GLU A 407 10.09 33.03 30.64
CA GLU A 407 9.52 31.88 29.91
C GLU A 407 9.37 32.18 28.41
N LYS A 408 9.69 33.41 27.99
CA LYS A 408 9.68 33.84 26.59
C LYS A 408 11.08 33.72 26.00
N SER A 409 11.21 32.96 24.93
CA SER A 409 12.44 32.97 24.15
C SER A 409 12.61 34.30 23.43
N SER A 410 13.80 34.88 23.54
CA SER A 410 14.22 36.07 22.78
C SER A 410 14.79 35.72 21.40
N PHE A 411 15.05 34.44 21.13
CA PHE A 411 15.66 33.94 19.91
C PHE A 411 14.84 32.80 19.32
N ASP A 412 14.90 32.61 18.01
CA ASP A 412 14.31 31.45 17.35
C ASP A 412 15.44 30.54 16.82
N PRO A 413 15.34 29.20 16.93
CA PRO A 413 16.34 28.32 16.34
C PRO A 413 16.30 28.41 14.81
N ALA A 414 17.46 28.33 14.15
CA ALA A 414 17.56 28.42 12.69
C ALA A 414 16.70 27.37 11.96
N HIS A 415 16.58 26.17 12.54
CA HIS A 415 15.73 25.10 12.00
C HIS A 415 14.23 25.34 12.13
N MET A 416 13.80 26.29 12.97
CA MET A 416 12.38 26.66 13.09
C MET A 416 11.93 27.76 12.11
N LYS A 417 12.86 28.42 11.39
CA LYS A 417 12.62 29.45 10.35
C LYS A 417 11.45 30.42 10.65
N LYS A 418 11.45 31.01 11.85
CA LYS A 418 10.51 32.07 12.21
C LYS A 418 11.18 33.42 11.99
N ASP A 419 10.75 34.15 10.96
CA ASP A 419 11.32 35.46 10.56
C ASP A 419 11.05 36.61 11.56
N GLN A 420 10.57 36.31 12.77
CA GLN A 420 10.14 37.31 13.74
C GLN A 420 11.21 37.65 14.78
N LYS A 421 12.23 36.79 14.98
CA LYS A 421 13.28 36.97 15.98
C LYS A 421 14.67 36.67 15.41
N PRO A 422 15.75 37.17 16.05
CA PRO A 422 17.11 36.77 15.69
C PRO A 422 17.28 35.26 15.83
N MET A 423 17.92 34.64 14.83
CA MET A 423 18.11 33.20 14.78
C MET A 423 19.39 32.74 15.50
N TYR A 424 19.39 31.54 16.07
CA TYR A 424 20.59 30.88 16.59
C TYR A 424 20.80 29.49 15.97
N CYS A 425 22.06 29.10 15.81
CA CYS A 425 22.48 27.74 15.48
C CYS A 425 23.26 27.19 16.66
N LEU A 426 22.85 26.05 17.21
CA LEU A 426 23.65 25.33 18.20
C LEU A 426 24.62 24.39 17.48
N GLU A 427 25.82 24.24 18.03
CA GLU A 427 26.79 23.21 17.60
C GLU A 427 26.43 21.82 18.15
N ASN A 428 25.15 21.58 18.45
CA ASN A 428 24.65 20.29 18.88
C ASN A 428 24.31 19.41 17.66
N VAL A 429 23.98 18.14 17.92
CA VAL A 429 23.61 17.15 16.89
C VAL A 429 22.49 17.68 15.96
N ILE A 430 21.50 18.39 16.51
CA ILE A 430 20.34 18.93 15.78
C ILE A 430 20.76 20.05 14.81
N GLY A 431 21.62 20.96 15.24
CA GLY A 431 22.15 22.03 14.39
C GLY A 431 23.00 21.47 13.25
N GLY A 432 23.85 20.47 13.53
CA GLY A 432 24.61 19.76 12.51
C GLY A 432 23.72 19.09 11.46
N PHE A 433 22.64 18.43 11.90
CA PHE A 433 21.65 17.82 11.00
C PHE A 433 20.94 18.85 10.12
N HIS A 434 20.54 19.98 10.70
CA HIS A 434 19.89 21.06 9.97
C HIS A 434 20.78 21.59 8.84
N SER A 435 22.01 21.99 9.17
CA SER A 435 22.94 22.58 8.21
C SER A 435 23.28 21.63 7.07
N LYS A 436 23.59 20.35 7.37
CA LYS A 436 23.92 19.35 6.34
C LYS A 436 22.72 19.03 5.45
N SER A 437 21.52 18.87 6.01
CA SER A 437 20.31 18.62 5.22
C SER A 437 19.92 19.82 4.36
N GLN A 438 20.03 21.05 4.88
CA GLN A 438 19.73 22.26 4.11
C GLN A 438 20.72 22.44 2.95
N SER A 439 22.01 22.18 3.17
CA SER A 439 23.03 22.19 2.10
C SER A 439 22.65 21.26 0.95
N ILE A 440 22.21 20.02 1.25
CA ILE A 440 21.80 19.06 0.21
C ILE A 440 20.56 19.56 -0.55
N VAL A 441 19.60 20.18 0.15
CA VAL A 441 18.42 20.78 -0.50
C VAL A 441 18.84 21.89 -1.46
N ASP A 442 19.77 22.74 -1.04
CA ASP A 442 20.27 23.85 -1.85
C ASP A 442 21.08 23.34 -3.04
N ASP A 443 21.88 22.28 -2.87
CA ASP A 443 22.61 21.62 -3.96
C ASP A 443 21.65 21.02 -5.00
N ILE A 444 20.59 20.32 -4.58
CA ILE A 444 19.59 19.73 -5.50
C ILE A 444 18.88 20.85 -6.28
N LYS A 445 18.50 21.94 -5.61
CA LYS A 445 17.85 23.09 -6.26
C LYS A 445 18.78 23.78 -7.25
N GLN A 446 20.04 23.99 -6.88
CA GLN A 446 21.02 24.54 -7.80
C GLN A 446 21.18 23.64 -9.03
N ILE A 447 21.25 22.32 -8.87
CA ILE A 447 21.29 21.39 -10.02
C ILE A 447 20.05 21.57 -10.92
N GLN A 448 18.87 21.78 -10.33
CA GLN A 448 17.64 22.04 -11.11
C GLN A 448 17.65 23.40 -11.83
N GLU A 449 18.22 24.43 -11.21
CA GLU A 449 18.31 25.78 -11.78
C GLU A 449 19.42 25.90 -12.84
N PHE A 450 20.53 25.18 -12.67
CA PHE A 450 21.67 25.16 -13.61
C PHE A 450 21.45 24.24 -14.82
N ASP A 451 20.50 23.31 -14.76
CA ASP A 451 20.10 22.50 -15.92
C ASP A 451 19.25 23.35 -16.88
N GLU A 452 19.90 24.31 -17.56
CA GLU A 452 19.30 25.14 -18.63
C GLU A 452 18.96 24.32 -19.89
N SER A 453 19.23 23.00 -19.90
CA SER A 453 18.97 22.15 -21.04
C SER A 453 17.48 21.79 -21.11
N LEU A 454 16.90 21.87 -22.32
CA LEU A 454 15.55 21.38 -22.53
C LEU A 454 15.48 19.89 -22.14
N PRO A 455 14.36 19.43 -21.56
CA PRO A 455 14.14 18.03 -21.23
C PRO A 455 14.49 17.11 -22.40
N GLU A 456 15.33 16.11 -22.16
CA GLU A 456 15.70 15.13 -23.19
C GLU A 456 14.45 14.41 -23.69
N ILE A 457 14.22 14.47 -25.01
CA ILE A 457 13.10 13.81 -25.67
C ILE A 457 13.49 12.35 -25.93
N ASP A 458 12.67 11.41 -25.46
CA ASP A 458 12.84 9.99 -25.80
C ASP A 458 12.65 9.75 -27.31
N GLU A 459 13.72 9.34 -27.99
CA GLU A 459 13.73 9.06 -29.43
C GLU A 459 12.75 7.94 -29.84
N LEU A 460 12.39 7.05 -28.91
CA LEU A 460 11.42 5.98 -29.16
C LEU A 460 9.98 6.48 -29.12
N ILE A 461 9.72 7.71 -28.64
CA ILE A 461 8.40 8.35 -28.68
C ILE A 461 8.33 9.21 -29.96
N HIS A 462 8.25 8.54 -31.11
CA HIS A 462 8.17 9.16 -32.43
C HIS A 462 7.18 8.43 -33.34
N LEU A 463 6.47 9.19 -34.19
CA LEU A 463 5.60 8.64 -35.22
C LEU A 463 5.42 9.67 -36.34
N ASP A 464 5.64 9.27 -37.59
CA ASP A 464 5.56 10.19 -38.74
C ASP A 464 4.13 10.75 -38.96
N GLY A 465 4.05 12.03 -39.34
CA GLY A 465 2.79 12.73 -39.58
C GLY A 465 2.06 13.16 -38.31
N TRP A 466 2.79 13.32 -37.20
CA TRP A 466 2.29 13.90 -35.96
C TRP A 466 2.05 15.41 -36.09
N GLU A 467 2.77 16.07 -37.01
CA GLU A 467 2.72 17.50 -37.31
C GLU A 467 1.30 17.96 -37.71
N GLU A 468 0.51 17.06 -38.32
CA GLU A 468 -0.91 17.31 -38.65
C GLU A 468 -1.78 17.61 -37.42
N TYR A 469 -1.33 17.23 -36.22
CA TYR A 469 -2.06 17.37 -34.97
C TYR A 469 -1.46 18.41 -34.02
N GLU A 470 -0.42 19.13 -34.45
CA GLU A 470 0.30 20.13 -33.64
C GLU A 470 -0.64 21.24 -33.13
N GLU A 471 -1.43 21.85 -34.01
CA GLU A 471 -2.38 22.91 -33.64
C GLU A 471 -3.43 22.41 -32.63
N ALA A 472 -3.95 21.20 -32.84
CA ALA A 472 -4.91 20.60 -31.94
C ALA A 472 -4.28 20.33 -30.56
N ALA A 473 -3.06 19.78 -30.53
CA ALA A 473 -2.34 19.50 -29.30
C ALA A 473 -2.00 20.79 -28.53
N MET A 474 -1.66 21.88 -29.23
CA MET A 474 -1.40 23.19 -28.62
C MET A 474 -2.64 23.75 -27.90
N ILE A 475 -3.84 23.62 -28.49
CA ILE A 475 -5.09 24.06 -27.83
C ILE A 475 -5.31 23.32 -26.50
N PHE A 476 -5.08 22.00 -26.48
CA PHE A 476 -5.19 21.21 -25.26
C PHE A 476 -4.08 21.57 -24.26
N PHE A 477 -2.87 21.83 -24.73
CA PHE A 477 -1.74 22.24 -23.92
C PHE A 477 -1.99 23.58 -23.23
N ASP A 478 -2.46 24.59 -23.96
CA ASP A 478 -2.78 25.91 -23.41
C ASP A 478 -3.89 25.84 -22.37
N ALA A 479 -4.95 25.05 -22.64
CA ALA A 479 -6.03 24.84 -21.68
C ALA A 479 -5.55 24.13 -20.41
N PHE A 480 -4.66 23.13 -20.54
CA PHE A 480 -4.06 22.44 -19.41
C PHE A 480 -3.15 23.37 -18.60
N LYS A 481 -2.27 24.10 -19.29
CA LYS A 481 -1.35 25.10 -18.70
C LYS A 481 -2.10 26.14 -17.88
N LEU A 482 -3.22 26.66 -18.40
CA LEU A 482 -4.05 27.62 -17.69
C LEU A 482 -4.59 27.03 -16.38
N GLN A 483 -5.15 25.82 -16.42
CA GLN A 483 -5.72 25.17 -15.23
C GLN A 483 -4.65 24.80 -14.20
N VAL A 484 -3.47 24.38 -14.63
CA VAL A 484 -2.34 24.12 -13.73
C VAL A 484 -1.88 25.41 -13.06
N ASN A 485 -1.74 26.51 -13.81
CA ASN A 485 -1.33 27.80 -13.25
C ASN A 485 -2.33 28.37 -12.27
N GLU A 486 -3.64 28.20 -12.52
CA GLU A 486 -4.69 28.55 -11.55
C GLU A 486 -4.46 27.84 -10.21
N LEU A 487 -4.18 26.53 -10.23
CA LEU A 487 -3.89 25.75 -9.02
C LEU A 487 -2.59 26.21 -8.34
N LEU A 488 -1.52 26.43 -9.10
CA LEU A 488 -0.24 26.88 -8.54
C LEU A 488 -0.38 28.23 -7.83
N ILE A 489 -1.06 29.20 -8.44
CA ILE A 489 -1.27 30.53 -7.88
C ILE A 489 -2.23 30.50 -6.70
N GLN A 490 -3.38 29.81 -6.83
CA GLN A 490 -4.41 29.74 -5.79
C GLN A 490 -3.85 29.16 -4.49
N TYR A 491 -3.01 28.14 -4.59
CA TYR A 491 -2.47 27.42 -3.43
C TYR A 491 -1.03 27.82 -3.06
N GLY A 492 -0.38 28.70 -3.83
CA GLY A 492 0.98 29.17 -3.59
C GLY A 492 2.05 28.09 -3.75
N ILE A 493 1.87 27.18 -4.71
CA ILE A 493 2.76 26.05 -4.98
C ILE A 493 3.88 26.51 -5.93
N GLN A 494 5.12 26.07 -5.67
CA GLN A 494 6.29 26.63 -6.37
C GLN A 494 6.56 25.98 -7.72
N SER A 495 6.20 24.70 -7.91
CA SER A 495 6.49 23.96 -9.14
C SER A 495 5.42 22.94 -9.50
N THR A 496 5.40 22.54 -10.78
CA THR A 496 4.56 21.43 -11.27
C THR A 496 4.93 20.11 -10.61
N GLY A 497 6.20 19.89 -10.32
CA GLY A 497 6.68 18.71 -9.58
C GLY A 497 6.02 18.59 -8.20
N GLU A 498 5.95 19.68 -7.42
CA GLU A 498 5.28 19.69 -6.12
C GLU A 498 3.77 19.39 -6.24
N LEU A 499 3.10 19.96 -7.25
CA LEU A 499 1.67 19.75 -7.52
C LEU A 499 1.35 18.30 -7.88
N PHE A 500 2.07 17.72 -8.84
CA PHE A 500 1.80 16.37 -9.34
C PHE A 500 2.40 15.26 -8.47
N SER A 501 3.32 15.57 -7.55
CA SER A 501 3.75 14.61 -6.53
C SER A 501 2.89 14.71 -5.25
N ASN A 502 2.08 15.77 -5.12
CA ASN A 502 1.40 16.18 -3.89
C ASN A 502 2.38 16.36 -2.70
N GLN A 503 3.63 16.71 -2.99
CA GLN A 503 4.70 16.85 -2.00
C GLN A 503 4.96 18.33 -1.68
N ILE A 504 3.99 18.97 -1.03
CA ILE A 504 3.98 20.42 -0.82
C ILE A 504 4.37 20.75 0.62
N PHE A 505 5.40 21.59 0.79
CA PHE A 505 5.91 21.96 2.11
C PHE A 505 5.09 23.06 2.80
N SER A 506 4.67 24.08 2.03
CA SER A 506 3.87 25.20 2.53
C SER A 506 2.71 25.44 1.57
N LEU A 507 1.50 25.43 2.12
CA LEU A 507 0.26 25.58 1.37
C LEU A 507 -0.44 26.86 1.80
N SER A 508 -0.86 27.69 0.84
CA SER A 508 -1.68 28.87 1.13
C SER A 508 -3.08 28.44 1.56
N LEU A 509 -3.41 28.62 2.84
CA LEU A 509 -4.74 28.30 3.37
C LEU A 509 -5.84 29.24 2.86
N ARG A 510 -5.49 30.39 2.25
CA ARG A 510 -6.45 31.32 1.64
C ARG A 510 -7.29 30.66 0.55
N GLY A 511 -6.72 29.68 -0.17
CA GLY A 511 -7.43 28.92 -1.19
C GLY A 511 -8.50 27.95 -0.65
N PHE A 512 -8.51 27.67 0.66
CA PHE A 512 -9.46 26.77 1.32
C PHE A 512 -10.51 27.50 2.17
N GLU A 513 -10.40 28.82 2.34
CA GLU A 513 -11.33 29.61 3.17
C GLU A 513 -12.78 29.54 2.66
N THR A 514 -12.97 29.29 1.36
CA THR A 514 -14.26 29.10 0.70
C THR A 514 -14.77 27.65 0.71
N GLU A 515 -13.98 26.67 1.14
CA GLU A 515 -14.23 25.23 0.94
C GLU A 515 -14.37 24.45 2.26
N LYS A 516 -15.04 25.04 3.25
CA LYS A 516 -15.20 24.51 4.62
C LYS A 516 -16.07 23.24 4.76
N GLU A 517 -16.45 22.59 3.67
CA GLU A 517 -17.43 21.48 3.67
C GLU A 517 -16.82 20.09 3.39
N SER A 518 -15.51 19.98 3.09
CA SER A 518 -14.90 18.66 2.83
C SER A 518 -14.34 18.04 4.11
N VAL A 519 -14.68 16.77 4.37
CA VAL A 519 -14.13 15.91 5.45
C VAL A 519 -12.65 15.54 5.20
N THR A 520 -12.07 16.00 4.09
CA THR A 520 -10.74 15.61 3.60
C THR A 520 -9.69 16.67 4.00
N SER A 521 -8.45 16.25 4.25
CA SER A 521 -7.34 17.19 4.49
C SER A 521 -7.13 18.11 3.29
N PRO A 522 -6.58 19.33 3.47
CA PRO A 522 -6.32 20.26 2.36
C PRO A 522 -5.52 19.64 1.20
N LEU A 523 -4.50 18.84 1.51
CA LEU A 523 -3.72 18.09 0.51
C LEU A 523 -4.53 17.01 -0.19
N GLY A 524 -5.46 16.34 0.50
CA GLY A 524 -6.34 15.36 -0.12
C GLY A 524 -7.37 16.01 -1.06
N CYS A 525 -7.88 17.19 -0.71
CA CYS A 525 -8.71 18.00 -1.62
C CYS A 525 -7.92 18.41 -2.87
N LEU A 526 -6.70 18.92 -2.70
CA LEU A 526 -5.84 19.27 -3.83
C LEU A 526 -5.54 18.05 -4.73
N GLN A 527 -5.22 16.90 -4.14
CA GLN A 527 -5.01 15.66 -4.88
C GLN A 527 -6.25 15.27 -5.70
N GLN A 528 -7.46 15.42 -5.14
CA GLN A 528 -8.71 15.17 -5.87
C GLN A 528 -8.91 16.16 -7.04
N LYS A 529 -8.51 17.42 -6.88
CA LYS A 529 -8.55 18.41 -7.96
C LYS A 529 -7.59 18.06 -9.10
N VAL A 530 -6.34 17.70 -8.78
CA VAL A 530 -5.36 17.25 -9.78
C VAL A 530 -5.82 15.96 -10.47
N PHE A 531 -6.39 15.02 -9.71
CA PHE A 531 -7.00 13.81 -10.27
C PHE A 531 -8.13 14.14 -11.24
N THR A 532 -9.01 15.07 -10.87
CA THR A 532 -10.13 15.52 -11.71
C THR A 532 -9.65 16.25 -12.97
N LEU A 533 -8.61 17.07 -12.85
CA LEU A 533 -7.93 17.75 -13.96
C LEU A 533 -7.43 16.73 -14.99
N MET A 534 -6.59 15.78 -14.55
CA MET A 534 -6.04 14.73 -15.42
C MET A 534 -7.14 13.85 -16.03
N LYS A 535 -8.19 13.56 -15.24
CA LYS A 535 -9.33 12.78 -15.69
C LYS A 535 -10.11 13.49 -16.79
N ASN A 536 -10.39 14.77 -16.60
CA ASN A 536 -11.13 15.58 -17.57
C ASN A 536 -10.33 15.78 -18.85
N LEU A 537 -9.02 16.01 -18.74
CA LEU A 537 -8.13 16.10 -19.89
C LEU A 537 -8.17 14.81 -20.73
N ARG A 538 -7.88 13.66 -20.11
CA ARG A 538 -7.91 12.36 -20.79
C ARG A 538 -9.28 12.07 -21.39
N THR A 539 -10.37 12.36 -20.67
CA THR A 539 -11.75 12.16 -21.14
C THR A 539 -12.06 12.99 -22.39
N LYS A 540 -11.67 14.26 -22.42
CA LYS A 540 -11.89 15.14 -23.58
C LYS A 540 -11.13 14.65 -24.80
N ILE A 541 -9.87 14.24 -24.62
CA ILE A 541 -9.06 13.69 -25.71
C ILE A 541 -9.68 12.38 -26.23
N LEU A 542 -10.00 11.43 -25.35
CA LEU A 542 -10.57 10.15 -25.77
C LEU A 542 -11.93 10.30 -26.48
N ASN A 543 -12.78 11.23 -26.04
CA ASN A 543 -14.04 11.54 -26.73
C ASN A 543 -13.84 12.02 -28.17
N GLN A 544 -12.75 12.72 -28.45
CA GLN A 544 -12.44 13.24 -29.79
C GLN A 544 -11.89 12.16 -30.74
N PHE A 545 -11.14 11.19 -30.22
CA PHE A 545 -10.37 10.24 -31.04
C PHE A 545 -10.89 8.79 -31.00
N VAL A 546 -11.65 8.41 -29.97
CA VAL A 546 -12.11 7.03 -29.75
C VAL A 546 -13.64 6.99 -29.69
N GLN A 547 -14.24 6.29 -30.66
CA GLN A 547 -15.68 6.05 -30.65
C GLN A 547 -16.07 5.09 -29.52
N ASN A 548 -17.17 5.38 -28.82
CA ASN A 548 -17.73 4.54 -27.76
C ASN A 548 -16.79 4.25 -26.57
N TRP A 549 -15.82 5.11 -26.28
CA TRP A 549 -14.87 4.87 -25.17
C TRP A 549 -15.57 4.72 -23.81
N GLU A 550 -16.68 5.43 -23.56
CA GLU A 550 -17.46 5.30 -22.32
C GLU A 550 -18.02 3.88 -22.13
N GLN A 551 -18.45 3.23 -23.21
CA GLN A 551 -18.94 1.84 -23.19
C GLN A 551 -17.79 0.87 -22.94
N LEU A 552 -16.62 1.10 -23.56
CA LEU A 552 -15.41 0.29 -23.34
C LEU A 552 -14.94 0.35 -21.88
N LYS A 553 -15.03 1.53 -21.26
CA LYS A 553 -14.68 1.73 -19.85
C LYS A 553 -15.56 0.89 -18.92
N LEU A 554 -16.88 0.87 -19.13
CA LEU A 554 -17.82 0.09 -18.31
C LEU A 554 -17.57 -1.43 -18.40
N LEU A 555 -17.07 -1.91 -19.53
CA LEU A 555 -16.80 -3.34 -19.75
C LEU A 555 -15.57 -3.88 -19.00
N GLN A 556 -14.64 -3.02 -18.56
CA GLN A 556 -13.40 -3.45 -17.89
C GLN A 556 -13.45 -3.40 -16.36
N GLU A 557 -14.52 -2.86 -15.75
CA GLU A 557 -14.65 -2.70 -14.28
C GLU A 557 -13.39 -2.09 -13.61
N ALA A 558 -12.67 -1.20 -14.30
CA ALA A 558 -11.41 -0.63 -13.86
C ALA A 558 -11.58 0.79 -13.29
N GLU A 559 -10.71 1.19 -12.34
CA GLU A 559 -10.60 2.59 -11.95
C GLU A 559 -10.19 3.45 -13.17
N PHE A 560 -10.50 4.76 -13.14
CA PHE A 560 -10.39 5.62 -14.33
C PHE A 560 -9.00 5.59 -15.01
N PHE A 561 -7.93 5.56 -14.22
CA PHE A 561 -6.56 5.49 -14.74
C PHE A 561 -6.00 4.06 -14.85
N ASP A 562 -6.76 3.06 -14.42
CA ASP A 562 -6.42 1.64 -14.58
C ASP A 562 -6.80 1.07 -15.94
N PHE A 563 -7.62 1.81 -16.70
CA PHE A 563 -8.16 1.43 -17.99
C PHE A 563 -7.13 1.53 -19.12
N TYR A 564 -6.92 0.42 -19.83
CA TYR A 564 -6.03 0.32 -20.99
C TYR A 564 -6.84 0.18 -22.28
N LEU A 565 -6.47 0.95 -23.31
CA LEU A 565 -7.05 0.82 -24.65
C LEU A 565 -6.56 -0.45 -25.34
N PRO A 566 -7.43 -1.44 -25.64
CA PRO A 566 -7.01 -2.70 -26.26
C PRO A 566 -6.42 -2.51 -27.67
N GLU A 567 -6.92 -1.51 -28.39
CA GLU A 567 -6.46 -1.11 -29.71
C GLU A 567 -6.40 0.42 -29.73
N VAL A 568 -5.21 0.97 -30.00
CA VAL A 568 -4.96 2.40 -29.99
C VAL A 568 -5.05 2.94 -31.43
N PRO A 569 -6.01 3.82 -31.76
CA PRO A 569 -6.12 4.39 -33.10
C PRO A 569 -4.86 5.15 -33.52
N GLU A 570 -4.46 5.02 -34.78
CA GLU A 570 -3.26 5.69 -35.30
C GLU A 570 -3.32 7.21 -35.16
N LYS A 571 -4.50 7.82 -35.36
CA LYS A 571 -4.72 9.26 -35.15
C LYS A 571 -4.43 9.68 -33.70
N LEU A 572 -4.81 8.85 -32.73
CA LEU A 572 -4.54 9.11 -31.31
C LEU A 572 -3.04 8.98 -31.00
N LYS A 573 -2.34 8.04 -31.65
CA LYS A 573 -0.88 7.91 -31.50
C LYS A 573 -0.16 9.16 -32.00
N LYS A 574 -0.53 9.65 -33.19
CA LYS A 574 0.02 10.89 -33.77
C LYS A 574 -0.22 12.09 -32.86
N PHE A 575 -1.45 12.24 -32.36
CA PHE A 575 -1.80 13.28 -31.39
C PHE A 575 -0.99 13.17 -30.08
N ALA A 576 -0.80 11.95 -29.54
CA ALA A 576 0.00 11.75 -28.33
C ALA A 576 1.47 12.13 -28.50
N VAL A 577 2.08 11.84 -29.67
CA VAL A 577 3.44 12.30 -29.99
C VAL A 577 3.49 13.82 -30.06
N ALA A 578 2.50 14.47 -30.70
CA ALA A 578 2.40 15.93 -30.73
C ALA A 578 2.31 16.54 -29.31
N CYS A 579 1.50 15.95 -28.42
CA CYS A 579 1.42 16.38 -27.02
C CYS A 579 2.75 16.24 -26.28
N TYR A 580 3.49 15.15 -26.52
CA TYR A 580 4.80 14.91 -25.91
C TYR A 580 5.84 15.93 -26.40
N LYS A 581 5.95 16.12 -27.72
CA LYS A 581 6.88 17.08 -28.32
C LYS A 581 6.64 18.51 -27.82
N ILE A 582 5.39 18.98 -27.89
CA ILE A 582 5.03 20.35 -27.45
C ILE A 582 5.42 20.58 -25.99
N ALA A 583 5.11 19.65 -25.08
CA ALA A 583 5.42 19.83 -23.67
C ALA A 583 6.94 19.87 -23.40
N TYR A 584 7.73 19.03 -24.08
CA TYR A 584 9.17 18.90 -23.83
C TYR A 584 9.97 20.00 -24.52
N GLU A 585 9.53 20.47 -25.70
CA GLU A 585 10.12 21.63 -26.38
C GLU A 585 9.85 22.95 -25.65
N ASN A 586 8.73 23.06 -24.93
CA ASN A 586 8.45 24.20 -24.06
C ASN A 586 9.21 24.14 -22.72
N GLY A 587 9.73 22.97 -22.33
CA GLY A 587 10.45 22.77 -21.07
C GLY A 587 9.58 22.74 -19.80
N ASP A 588 8.26 22.95 -19.91
CA ASP A 588 7.33 23.08 -18.78
C ASP A 588 6.07 22.21 -18.95
N TYR A 589 5.36 21.94 -17.85
CA TYR A 589 4.08 21.20 -17.81
C TYR A 589 4.19 19.76 -18.35
N LEU A 590 5.30 19.08 -18.04
CA LEU A 590 5.63 17.73 -18.53
C LEU A 590 4.57 16.66 -18.22
N ALA A 591 3.68 16.87 -17.25
CA ALA A 591 2.56 15.99 -16.93
C ALA A 591 1.52 15.85 -18.05
N PHE A 592 1.43 16.83 -18.96
CA PHE A 592 0.42 16.91 -20.02
C PHE A 592 0.33 15.64 -20.89
N PRO A 593 1.41 15.19 -21.56
CA PRO A 593 1.39 13.98 -22.38
C PRO A 593 1.05 12.71 -21.59
N TRP A 594 1.41 12.65 -20.31
CA TRP A 594 1.18 11.47 -19.46
C TRP A 594 -0.28 11.24 -19.08
N SER A 595 -1.19 12.15 -19.44
CA SER A 595 -2.63 11.85 -19.49
C SER A 595 -2.96 10.72 -20.47
N LEU A 596 -2.08 10.45 -21.44
CA LEU A 596 -2.15 9.39 -22.45
C LEU A 596 -1.05 8.32 -22.25
N TRP A 597 -0.69 8.05 -21.00
CA TRP A 597 0.42 7.16 -20.64
C TRP A 597 0.41 5.78 -21.33
N ASP A 598 -0.76 5.19 -21.54
CA ASP A 598 -0.94 3.88 -22.18
C ASP A 598 -0.68 3.92 -23.69
N VAL A 599 -1.04 5.04 -24.33
CA VAL A 599 -0.76 5.32 -25.74
C VAL A 599 0.73 5.54 -25.95
N ILE A 600 1.37 6.34 -25.08
CA ILE A 600 2.81 6.59 -25.11
C ILE A 600 3.59 5.29 -24.92
N ASP A 601 3.22 4.47 -23.94
CA ASP A 601 3.85 3.16 -23.72
C ASP A 601 3.70 2.25 -24.94
N ASP A 602 2.54 2.25 -25.63
CA ASP A 602 2.34 1.44 -26.84
C ASP A 602 3.20 1.90 -28.03
N ILE A 603 3.36 3.22 -28.22
CA ILE A 603 4.25 3.80 -29.25
C ILE A 603 5.69 3.39 -28.98
N ARG A 604 6.17 3.66 -27.76
CA ARG A 604 7.53 3.34 -27.33
C ARG A 604 7.82 1.84 -27.44
N CYS A 605 6.92 0.98 -26.97
CA CYS A 605 6.98 -0.48 -27.16
C CYS A 605 7.15 -0.85 -28.63
N THR A 606 6.35 -0.25 -29.51
CA THR A 606 6.34 -0.57 -30.94
C THR A 606 7.66 -0.19 -31.60
N ASN A 607 8.19 0.99 -31.28
CA ASN A 607 9.46 1.47 -31.83
C ASN A 607 10.67 0.70 -31.28
N GLN A 608 10.67 0.36 -29.99
CA GLN A 608 11.70 -0.49 -29.37
C GLN A 608 11.78 -1.87 -30.03
N LEU A 609 10.64 -2.42 -30.44
CA LEU A 609 10.57 -3.69 -31.15
C LEU A 609 11.04 -3.56 -32.60
N ASN A 610 10.69 -2.46 -33.28
CA ASN A 610 11.14 -2.21 -34.65
C ASN A 610 12.68 -1.99 -34.71
N SER A 611 13.26 -1.27 -33.75
CA SER A 611 14.71 -1.09 -33.64
C SER A 611 15.44 -2.41 -33.32
N SER A 612 14.85 -3.22 -32.44
CA SER A 612 15.34 -4.58 -32.15
C SER A 612 15.23 -5.54 -33.35
N GLN A 613 14.21 -5.40 -34.19
CA GLN A 613 14.07 -6.20 -35.42
C GLN A 613 15.10 -5.81 -36.49
N GLN A 614 15.46 -4.52 -36.59
CA GLN A 614 16.53 -4.07 -37.49
C GLN A 614 17.92 -4.59 -37.03
N SER A 615 18.18 -4.66 -35.72
CA SER A 615 19.43 -5.24 -35.19
C SER A 615 19.47 -6.78 -35.28
N MET A 616 18.33 -7.46 -35.15
CA MET A 616 18.23 -8.90 -35.38
C MET A 616 18.34 -9.27 -36.87
N ASN A 617 17.80 -8.49 -37.79
CA ASN A 617 17.87 -8.81 -39.22
C ASN A 617 19.32 -8.80 -39.76
N SER A 618 20.27 -8.11 -39.11
CA SER A 618 21.69 -8.14 -39.50
C SER A 618 22.49 -9.31 -38.90
N THR A 619 21.96 -10.00 -37.89
CA THR A 619 22.68 -11.11 -37.19
C THR A 619 21.96 -12.45 -37.24
N VAL A 620 20.64 -12.46 -37.41
CA VAL A 620 19.81 -13.67 -37.32
C VAL A 620 19.61 -14.32 -38.69
N VAL A 621 19.51 -13.54 -39.77
CA VAL A 621 19.26 -14.12 -41.10
C VAL A 621 20.46 -14.93 -41.60
N ASP A 622 21.70 -14.50 -41.33
CA ASP A 622 22.88 -15.29 -41.73
C ASP A 622 23.16 -16.50 -40.81
N GLY A 623 22.67 -16.48 -39.56
CA GLY A 623 22.87 -17.55 -38.58
C GLY A 623 21.80 -18.65 -38.60
N PHE A 624 20.55 -18.34 -38.96
CA PHE A 624 19.44 -19.31 -38.98
C PHE A 624 19.54 -20.32 -40.12
N TYR A 625 20.30 -20.00 -41.18
CA TYR A 625 20.50 -20.87 -42.35
C TYR A 625 21.84 -21.63 -42.37
N ALA A 626 22.73 -21.36 -41.41
CA ALA A 626 23.99 -22.10 -41.26
C ALA A 626 23.81 -23.23 -40.23
N ASN A 627 23.80 -24.48 -40.70
CA ASN A 627 23.68 -25.72 -39.91
C ASN A 627 24.85 -25.91 -38.89
N ASP A 628 24.94 -25.09 -37.85
CA ASP A 628 26.01 -25.20 -36.85
C ASP A 628 25.52 -24.91 -35.43
N SER A 629 25.62 -25.90 -34.53
CA SER A 629 25.07 -25.89 -33.17
C SER A 629 25.65 -24.80 -32.26
N ASN A 630 26.87 -24.34 -32.56
CA ASN A 630 27.55 -23.27 -31.81
C ASN A 630 26.89 -21.88 -31.98
N ASN A 631 26.14 -21.64 -33.06
CA ASN A 631 25.45 -20.37 -33.28
C ASN A 631 24.16 -20.25 -32.47
N LEU A 632 23.48 -21.37 -32.18
CA LEU A 632 22.26 -21.38 -31.37
C LEU A 632 22.57 -21.05 -29.89
N THR A 633 23.67 -21.57 -29.35
CA THR A 633 24.10 -21.24 -27.98
C THR A 633 24.53 -19.78 -27.86
N ARG A 634 25.19 -19.22 -28.88
CA ARG A 634 25.46 -17.78 -28.95
C ARG A 634 24.18 -16.94 -29.04
N TRP A 635 23.19 -17.39 -29.81
CA TRP A 635 21.91 -16.72 -29.93
C TRP A 635 21.15 -16.70 -28.59
N ILE A 636 21.02 -17.84 -27.91
CA ILE A 636 20.39 -17.94 -26.58
C ILE A 636 21.11 -17.05 -25.57
N ASN A 637 22.45 -17.09 -25.55
CA ASN A 637 23.24 -16.29 -24.62
C ASN A 637 23.13 -14.78 -24.90
N ASN A 638 23.12 -14.35 -26.17
CA ASN A 638 22.92 -12.93 -26.52
C ASN A 638 21.50 -12.46 -26.23
N PHE A 639 20.49 -13.29 -26.50
CA PHE A 639 19.09 -13.01 -26.21
C PHE A 639 18.84 -12.87 -24.70
N GLN A 640 19.46 -13.74 -23.89
CA GLN A 640 19.42 -13.65 -22.42
C GLN A 640 20.14 -12.43 -21.88
N LYS A 641 21.29 -12.07 -22.47
CA LYS A 641 22.10 -10.92 -22.06
C LYS A 641 21.46 -9.57 -22.39
N HIS A 642 20.63 -9.48 -23.42
CA HIS A 642 19.97 -8.22 -23.82
C HIS A 642 18.57 -8.01 -23.21
N TYR A 643 17.85 -9.05 -22.82
CA TYR A 643 16.41 -8.93 -22.50
C TYR A 643 15.97 -9.41 -21.11
N ASN A 644 16.91 -9.65 -20.18
CA ASN A 644 16.67 -9.99 -18.75
C ASN A 644 15.42 -10.90 -18.54
N VAL A 645 15.55 -12.15 -19.00
CA VAL A 645 14.45 -12.92 -19.64
C VAL A 645 13.51 -13.68 -18.68
N GLU A 646 13.54 -13.49 -17.36
CA GLU A 646 12.57 -14.22 -16.50
C GLU A 646 11.11 -13.75 -16.68
N VAL A 647 10.86 -12.50 -17.06
CA VAL A 647 9.50 -11.93 -17.07
C VAL A 647 8.92 -11.75 -18.49
N ASN A 648 9.74 -11.51 -19.51
CA ASN A 648 9.27 -11.01 -20.81
C ASN A 648 9.28 -11.99 -22.00
N PHE A 649 9.69 -13.26 -21.83
CA PHE A 649 9.64 -14.24 -22.92
C PHE A 649 8.22 -14.44 -23.48
N LYS A 650 7.22 -14.34 -22.61
CA LYS A 650 5.80 -14.42 -22.95
C LYS A 650 5.37 -13.30 -23.90
N TYR A 651 5.89 -12.09 -23.71
CA TYR A 651 5.55 -10.90 -24.49
C TYR A 651 6.09 -10.97 -25.93
N TYR A 652 7.38 -11.30 -26.09
CA TYR A 652 8.01 -11.42 -27.40
C TYR A 652 7.42 -12.56 -28.24
N PHE A 653 7.02 -13.66 -27.60
CA PHE A 653 6.40 -14.80 -28.29
C PHE A 653 4.94 -14.53 -28.71
N TYR A 654 4.13 -13.87 -27.87
CA TYR A 654 2.77 -13.47 -28.24
C TYR A 654 2.77 -12.44 -29.40
N ARG A 655 3.76 -11.53 -29.46
CA ARG A 655 3.91 -10.61 -30.60
C ARG A 655 4.53 -11.26 -31.83
N PHE A 656 5.44 -12.25 -31.71
CA PHE A 656 5.91 -13.06 -32.85
C PHE A 656 4.75 -13.79 -33.54
N LEU A 657 3.76 -14.27 -32.76
CA LEU A 657 2.53 -14.88 -33.28
C LEU A 657 1.56 -13.84 -33.88
N ASN A 658 1.45 -12.64 -33.30
CA ASN A 658 0.54 -11.58 -33.78
C ASN A 658 1.07 -10.80 -35.00
N ILE A 659 2.37 -10.51 -35.06
CA ILE A 659 2.99 -9.66 -36.11
C ILE A 659 3.09 -10.42 -37.43
N ASN A 660 3.37 -11.72 -37.41
CA ASN A 660 3.61 -12.46 -38.65
C ASN A 660 2.35 -12.89 -39.40
N ARG A 661 1.13 -12.59 -38.89
CA ARG A 661 -0.14 -13.15 -39.40
C ARG A 661 0.07 -14.60 -39.85
N MET A 662 0.69 -15.43 -39.01
CA MET A 662 0.99 -16.81 -39.39
C MET A 662 -0.35 -17.50 -39.65
N THR A 663 -0.74 -17.56 -40.91
CA THR A 663 -1.74 -18.50 -41.36
C THR A 663 -1.21 -19.86 -40.93
N ILE A 664 -1.99 -20.54 -40.11
CA ILE A 664 -1.65 -21.82 -39.47
C ILE A 664 -1.51 -22.87 -40.58
N THR A 665 -0.40 -22.89 -41.31
CA THR A 665 -0.18 -23.88 -42.37
C THR A 665 1.30 -24.26 -42.47
N ASP A 666 2.24 -23.34 -42.74
CA ASP A 666 3.63 -23.75 -43.05
C ASP A 666 4.70 -23.37 -42.01
N ASP A 667 4.74 -22.13 -41.51
CA ASP A 667 5.81 -21.74 -40.59
C ASP A 667 5.60 -22.29 -39.17
N TRP A 668 4.35 -22.58 -38.81
CA TRP A 668 4.03 -23.26 -37.57
C TRP A 668 4.36 -24.77 -37.62
N GLN A 669 4.27 -25.40 -38.80
CA GLN A 669 4.78 -26.75 -39.02
C GLN A 669 6.31 -26.80 -38.98
N LYS A 670 7.01 -25.76 -39.46
CA LYS A 670 8.48 -25.66 -39.38
C LYS A 670 8.95 -25.45 -37.95
N PHE A 671 8.29 -24.59 -37.17
CA PHE A 671 8.61 -24.36 -35.75
C PHE A 671 8.31 -25.58 -34.87
N THR A 672 7.20 -26.28 -35.10
CA THR A 672 6.90 -27.55 -34.41
C THR A 672 7.85 -28.67 -34.84
N LYS A 673 8.26 -28.74 -36.12
CA LYS A 673 9.34 -29.62 -36.56
C LYS A 673 10.69 -29.26 -35.94
N PHE A 674 10.99 -27.98 -35.69
CA PHE A 674 12.19 -27.52 -35.00
C PHE A 674 12.20 -27.98 -33.53
N LEU A 675 11.11 -27.75 -32.80
CA LEU A 675 10.93 -28.26 -31.43
C LEU A 675 10.98 -29.80 -31.37
N TRP A 676 10.40 -30.47 -32.36
CA TRP A 676 10.45 -31.93 -32.49
C TRP A 676 11.85 -32.45 -32.80
N HIS A 677 12.57 -31.83 -33.74
CA HIS A 677 13.90 -32.27 -34.17
C HIS A 677 14.93 -32.18 -33.04
N TYR A 678 14.95 -31.06 -32.31
CA TYR A 678 15.87 -30.87 -31.19
C TYR A 678 15.41 -31.58 -29.92
N GLY A 679 14.10 -31.64 -29.66
CA GLY A 679 13.56 -32.42 -28.54
C GLY A 679 13.80 -33.93 -28.64
N THR A 680 14.09 -34.46 -29.84
CA THR A 680 14.27 -35.89 -30.07
C THR A 680 15.70 -36.32 -30.40
N LYS A 681 16.58 -35.45 -30.91
CA LYS A 681 17.94 -35.87 -31.35
C LYS A 681 19.09 -35.69 -30.35
N GLU A 682 18.97 -34.86 -29.32
CA GLU A 682 20.10 -34.59 -28.38
C GLU A 682 19.73 -34.82 -26.90
N TYR A 683 18.90 -35.82 -26.63
CA TYR A 683 18.35 -36.12 -25.29
C TYR A 683 19.41 -36.22 -24.17
N ASP A 684 20.64 -36.61 -24.49
CA ASP A 684 21.74 -36.76 -23.52
C ASP A 684 22.49 -35.46 -23.20
N ASP A 685 22.50 -34.46 -24.10
CA ASP A 685 23.09 -33.14 -23.83
C ASP A 685 22.08 -32.21 -23.12
N PHE A 686 20.77 -32.40 -23.37
CA PHE A 686 19.68 -31.69 -22.70
C PHE A 686 19.66 -31.88 -21.16
N LYS A 687 20.17 -33.00 -20.65
CA LYS A 687 20.24 -33.25 -19.20
C LYS A 687 21.32 -32.43 -18.48
N LYS A 688 22.34 -31.97 -19.20
CA LYS A 688 23.54 -31.34 -18.61
C LYS A 688 23.45 -29.81 -18.55
N ASN A 689 22.57 -29.18 -19.34
CA ASN A 689 22.45 -27.72 -19.39
C ASN A 689 21.17 -27.21 -18.66
N PRO A 690 21.30 -26.57 -17.47
CA PRO A 690 20.16 -26.08 -16.68
C PRO A 690 19.32 -25.01 -17.39
N GLU A 691 19.95 -24.20 -18.24
CA GLU A 691 19.34 -23.10 -18.99
C GLU A 691 18.35 -23.63 -20.05
N LEU A 692 18.78 -24.63 -20.84
CA LEU A 692 17.92 -25.31 -21.81
C LEU A 692 16.75 -26.05 -21.14
N LYS A 693 16.96 -26.58 -19.94
CA LYS A 693 15.90 -27.23 -19.15
C LYS A 693 14.85 -26.22 -18.66
N ARG A 694 15.25 -25.00 -18.32
CA ARG A 694 14.34 -23.88 -18.00
C ARG A 694 13.58 -23.41 -19.25
N PHE A 695 14.28 -23.30 -20.38
CA PHE A 695 13.68 -22.94 -21.68
C PHE A 695 12.56 -23.92 -22.09
N VAL A 696 12.81 -25.23 -22.03
CA VAL A 696 11.79 -26.25 -22.35
C VAL A 696 10.61 -26.22 -21.37
N LYS A 697 10.85 -25.95 -20.08
CA LYS A 697 9.77 -25.76 -19.09
C LYS A 697 8.91 -24.53 -19.38
N ALA A 698 9.53 -23.42 -19.81
CA ALA A 698 8.81 -22.21 -20.20
C ALA A 698 7.95 -22.47 -21.44
N CYS A 699 8.48 -23.14 -22.46
CA CYS A 699 7.73 -23.58 -23.64
C CYS A 699 6.56 -24.53 -23.27
N ARG A 700 6.77 -25.45 -22.33
CA ARG A 700 5.73 -26.37 -21.80
C ARG A 700 4.58 -25.61 -21.15
N TRP A 701 4.88 -24.63 -20.29
CA TRP A 701 3.86 -23.82 -19.62
C TRP A 701 3.10 -22.91 -20.61
N LEU A 702 3.79 -22.37 -21.62
CA LEU A 702 3.18 -21.53 -22.65
C LEU A 702 2.21 -22.31 -23.54
N LEU A 703 2.61 -23.51 -24.00
CA LEU A 703 1.75 -24.39 -24.80
C LEU A 703 0.50 -24.81 -24.02
N PHE A 704 0.65 -25.04 -22.71
CA PHE A 704 -0.47 -25.34 -21.81
C PHE A 704 -1.43 -24.16 -21.66
N LYS A 705 -0.92 -22.92 -21.52
CA LYS A 705 -1.74 -21.71 -21.39
C LYS A 705 -2.45 -21.34 -22.70
N LEU A 706 -1.79 -21.50 -23.84
CA LEU A 706 -2.37 -21.30 -25.18
C LEU A 706 -3.53 -22.28 -25.45
N ALA A 707 -3.37 -23.56 -25.10
CA ALA A 707 -4.46 -24.52 -25.21
C ALA A 707 -5.67 -24.14 -24.31
N PHE A 708 -5.39 -23.61 -23.12
CA PHE A 708 -6.41 -23.21 -22.15
C PHE A 708 -7.16 -21.92 -22.53
N GLU A 709 -6.49 -20.92 -23.13
CA GLU A 709 -7.09 -19.65 -23.53
C GLU A 709 -7.84 -19.72 -24.88
N ILE A 710 -7.43 -20.63 -25.78
CA ILE A 710 -8.12 -20.85 -27.06
C ILE A 710 -9.41 -21.68 -26.86
N SER A 711 -9.46 -22.52 -25.83
CA SER A 711 -10.57 -23.46 -25.56
C SER A 711 -11.96 -22.84 -25.29
N PRO A 712 -12.14 -21.64 -24.71
CA PRO A 712 -13.48 -21.09 -24.50
C PRO A 712 -14.00 -20.30 -25.71
N LYS A 713 -13.11 -19.65 -26.46
CA LYS A 713 -13.49 -18.72 -27.56
C LYS A 713 -13.82 -19.42 -28.88
N VAL A 714 -13.20 -20.57 -29.15
CA VAL A 714 -13.43 -21.35 -30.38
C VAL A 714 -14.73 -22.17 -30.34
N PHE A 715 -15.23 -22.50 -29.14
CA PHE A 715 -16.35 -23.44 -28.96
C PHE A 715 -17.71 -22.77 -28.70
N THR A 716 -17.76 -21.43 -28.60
CA THR A 716 -19.02 -20.67 -28.43
C THR A 716 -19.62 -20.18 -29.75
N THR A 717 -18.94 -20.39 -30.89
CA THR A 717 -19.45 -19.98 -32.22
C THR A 717 -19.56 -21.19 -33.17
N PRO A 718 -20.74 -21.46 -33.78
CA PRO A 718 -20.99 -22.74 -34.48
C PRO A 718 -20.30 -22.92 -35.84
N HIS A 719 -19.50 -21.96 -36.32
CA HIS A 719 -19.11 -21.87 -37.74
C HIS A 719 -17.60 -21.97 -38.04
N ARG A 720 -16.74 -22.44 -37.12
CA ARG A 720 -15.29 -22.57 -37.38
C ARG A 720 -14.75 -23.99 -37.15
N MET A 721 -15.04 -24.91 -38.08
CA MET A 721 -14.53 -26.30 -38.04
C MET A 721 -12.98 -26.40 -38.13
N ASP A 722 -12.32 -25.47 -38.82
CA ASP A 722 -10.86 -25.49 -38.99
C ASP A 722 -10.10 -25.14 -37.69
N GLU A 723 -10.69 -24.31 -36.83
CA GLU A 723 -10.10 -23.93 -35.54
C GLU A 723 -10.23 -25.06 -34.51
N THR A 724 -11.30 -25.86 -34.57
CA THR A 724 -11.50 -27.05 -33.73
C THR A 724 -10.46 -28.14 -34.05
N SER A 725 -10.15 -28.34 -35.33
CA SER A 725 -9.10 -29.25 -35.81
C SER A 725 -7.71 -28.83 -35.33
N ASN A 726 -7.41 -27.53 -35.35
CA ASN A 726 -6.14 -26.99 -34.89
C ASN A 726 -5.99 -27.06 -33.35
N ALA A 727 -7.07 -26.83 -32.59
CA ALA A 727 -7.06 -27.03 -31.14
C ALA A 727 -6.80 -28.50 -30.75
N LEU A 728 -7.39 -29.45 -31.47
CA LEU A 728 -7.13 -30.89 -31.30
C LEU A 728 -5.68 -31.28 -31.64
N LYS A 729 -5.08 -30.68 -32.68
CA LYS A 729 -3.66 -30.88 -33.03
C LYS A 729 -2.72 -30.32 -31.96
N ILE A 730 -3.04 -29.15 -31.38
CA ILE A 730 -2.27 -28.53 -30.28
C ILE A 730 -2.34 -29.40 -29.02
N ALA A 731 -3.53 -29.90 -28.67
CA ALA A 731 -3.71 -30.81 -27.53
C ALA A 731 -2.95 -32.14 -27.72
N ARG A 732 -2.97 -32.70 -28.94
CA ARG A 732 -2.21 -33.90 -29.30
C ARG A 732 -0.70 -33.69 -29.19
N PHE A 733 -0.19 -32.56 -29.68
CA PHE A 733 1.24 -32.24 -29.60
C PHE A 733 1.72 -32.02 -28.16
N ALA A 734 0.91 -31.35 -27.32
CA ALA A 734 1.20 -31.19 -25.89
C ALA A 734 1.26 -32.54 -25.15
N PHE A 735 0.37 -33.48 -25.51
CA PHE A 735 0.35 -34.83 -24.96
C PHE A 735 1.56 -35.68 -25.41
N GLU A 736 1.95 -35.60 -26.68
CA GLU A 736 3.14 -36.31 -27.22
C GLU A 736 4.43 -35.79 -26.57
N LEU A 737 4.57 -34.46 -26.38
CA LEU A 737 5.66 -33.83 -25.63
C LEU A 737 5.75 -34.27 -24.16
N GLU A 738 4.61 -34.51 -23.52
CA GLU A 738 4.55 -34.96 -22.13
C GLU A 738 4.97 -36.44 -21.99
N SER A 739 4.63 -37.28 -22.97
CA SER A 739 5.09 -38.67 -23.03
C SER A 739 6.62 -38.80 -23.20
N LEU A 740 7.25 -37.84 -23.88
CA LEU A 740 8.70 -37.78 -24.09
C LEU A 740 9.48 -37.31 -22.84
N LEU A 741 8.81 -36.61 -21.90
CA LEU A 741 9.43 -35.96 -20.74
C LEU A 741 9.26 -36.73 -19.41
N ASN A 742 8.57 -37.88 -19.42
CA ASN A 742 8.49 -38.83 -18.30
C ASN A 742 8.16 -38.21 -16.92
N SER A 743 7.20 -37.29 -16.85
CA SER A 743 6.66 -36.78 -15.58
C SER A 743 5.23 -37.25 -15.38
N ALA A 744 5.05 -38.27 -14.54
CA ALA A 744 3.76 -38.86 -14.20
C ALA A 744 2.93 -37.96 -13.28
N THR A 745 2.34 -36.86 -13.79
CA THR A 745 1.25 -36.15 -13.10
C THR A 745 0.50 -35.29 -14.12
N LEU A 746 -0.61 -35.81 -14.64
CA LEU A 746 -1.61 -34.99 -15.32
C LEU A 746 -2.51 -34.36 -14.24
N PRO A 747 -2.82 -33.05 -14.26
CA PRO A 747 -3.85 -32.49 -13.38
C PRO A 747 -5.20 -33.10 -13.77
N THR A 748 -5.84 -33.79 -12.82
CA THR A 748 -7.12 -34.51 -12.92
C THR A 748 -8.23 -33.73 -13.65
N ARG A 749 -8.18 -32.39 -13.60
CA ARG A 749 -9.07 -31.46 -14.32
C ARG A 749 -9.06 -31.58 -15.85
N LEU A 750 -7.91 -31.89 -16.47
CA LEU A 750 -7.81 -31.99 -17.93
C LEU A 750 -8.49 -33.27 -18.44
N ALA A 751 -8.32 -34.38 -17.72
CA ALA A 751 -8.98 -35.64 -18.02
C ALA A 751 -10.52 -35.52 -17.87
N GLU A 752 -10.99 -34.85 -16.80
CA GLU A 752 -12.42 -34.59 -16.60
C GLU A 752 -13.04 -33.71 -17.70
N GLN A 753 -12.32 -32.70 -18.19
CA GLN A 753 -12.83 -31.82 -19.25
C GLN A 753 -12.80 -32.48 -20.64
N LEU A 754 -11.80 -33.33 -20.94
CA LEU A 754 -11.77 -34.15 -22.15
C LEU A 754 -12.90 -35.21 -22.18
N LEU A 755 -13.25 -35.78 -21.01
CA LEU A 755 -14.43 -36.64 -20.85
C LEU A 755 -15.76 -35.90 -21.05
N ARG A 756 -15.85 -34.62 -20.65
CA ARG A 756 -17.01 -33.77 -20.94
C ARG A 756 -17.12 -33.42 -22.43
N LEU A 757 -16.01 -33.18 -23.11
CA LEU A 757 -15.97 -32.85 -24.55
C LEU A 757 -16.44 -34.02 -25.44
N THR A 758 -16.11 -35.27 -25.06
CA THR A 758 -16.52 -36.47 -25.80
C THR A 758 -17.99 -36.86 -25.58
N ASN A 759 -18.58 -36.52 -24.43
CA ASN A 759 -20.01 -36.71 -24.18
C ASN A 759 -20.90 -35.68 -24.92
N CYS A 760 -20.36 -34.57 -25.41
CA CYS A 760 -21.12 -33.53 -26.10
C CYS A 760 -21.21 -33.72 -27.62
N SER A 761 -20.57 -34.73 -28.23
CA SER A 761 -20.63 -34.91 -29.68
C SER A 761 -20.61 -36.38 -30.10
N ARG A 762 -21.70 -36.83 -30.75
CA ARG A 762 -21.70 -38.02 -31.61
C ARG A 762 -20.77 -37.76 -32.80
N ILE A 763 -19.47 -37.96 -32.64
CA ILE A 763 -18.51 -37.93 -33.75
C ILE A 763 -18.49 -39.34 -34.35
N ILE A 764 -19.16 -39.49 -35.49
CA ILE A 764 -18.99 -40.66 -36.36
C ILE A 764 -17.61 -40.51 -37.02
N ILE A 765 -16.61 -41.23 -36.52
CA ILE A 765 -15.30 -41.31 -37.19
C ILE A 765 -15.37 -42.43 -38.23
N SER A 766 -15.62 -42.04 -39.49
CA SER A 766 -15.55 -42.93 -40.65
C SER A 766 -14.12 -42.96 -41.20
N GLN A 767 -13.20 -43.70 -40.56
CA GLN A 767 -12.01 -44.33 -41.16
C GLN A 767 -11.18 -45.09 -40.10
N PRO A 768 -10.46 -46.17 -40.46
CA PRO A 768 -9.91 -47.12 -39.50
C PRO A 768 -8.69 -46.52 -38.80
N ILE A 769 -8.85 -46.24 -37.50
CA ILE A 769 -7.75 -45.83 -36.65
C ILE A 769 -6.90 -47.06 -36.29
N ASP A 770 -5.60 -46.88 -36.45
CA ASP A 770 -4.53 -47.86 -36.27
C ASP A 770 -4.58 -48.62 -34.93
N ARG A 771 -4.15 -49.90 -34.91
CA ARG A 771 -4.29 -50.86 -33.79
C ARG A 771 -3.64 -50.39 -32.47
N ASN A 772 -2.79 -49.37 -32.50
CA ASN A 772 -2.18 -48.77 -31.31
C ASN A 772 -3.14 -47.86 -30.50
N PHE A 773 -4.23 -47.37 -31.11
CA PHE A 773 -5.23 -46.52 -30.44
C PHE A 773 -6.11 -47.29 -29.44
N SER A 774 -6.33 -48.59 -29.68
CA SER A 774 -7.17 -49.43 -28.81
C SER A 774 -6.51 -49.74 -27.45
N LYS A 775 -5.18 -49.68 -27.34
CA LYS A 775 -4.46 -49.89 -26.08
C LYS A 775 -4.48 -48.65 -25.18
N ILE A 776 -4.54 -47.46 -25.75
CA ILE A 776 -4.56 -46.19 -25.00
C ILE A 776 -5.89 -46.00 -24.27
N PHE A 777 -7.01 -46.42 -24.89
CA PHE A 777 -8.33 -46.42 -24.24
C PHE A 777 -8.45 -47.46 -23.11
N GLN A 778 -7.72 -48.58 -23.19
CA GLN A 778 -7.74 -49.61 -22.14
C GLN A 778 -7.01 -49.18 -20.86
N VAL A 779 -6.05 -48.25 -20.93
CA VAL A 779 -5.30 -47.78 -19.75
C VAL A 779 -6.04 -46.64 -19.03
N LEU A 780 -6.79 -45.80 -19.76
CA LEU A 780 -7.64 -44.75 -19.17
C LEU A 780 -8.98 -45.29 -18.62
N ALA A 781 -9.34 -46.53 -18.95
CA ALA A 781 -10.54 -47.22 -18.47
C ALA A 781 -10.29 -48.11 -17.22
N LEU A 782 -9.19 -47.88 -16.47
CA LEU A 782 -8.87 -48.59 -15.23
C LEU A 782 -9.49 -47.95 -13.96
N GLY A 783 -10.59 -47.20 -14.10
CA GLY A 783 -11.59 -47.09 -13.04
C GLY A 783 -12.63 -48.19 -13.29
N THR A 784 -12.58 -49.27 -12.51
CA THR A 784 -13.44 -50.46 -12.68
C THR A 784 -14.93 -50.08 -12.74
N LYS A 785 -15.70 -50.81 -13.56
CA LYS A 785 -17.17 -50.71 -13.65
C LYS A 785 -17.85 -50.69 -12.26
N ASP A 786 -17.25 -51.40 -11.31
CA ASP A 786 -17.72 -51.53 -9.93
C ASP A 786 -17.74 -50.16 -9.19
N ALA A 787 -16.76 -49.28 -9.43
CA ALA A 787 -16.70 -47.97 -8.77
C ALA A 787 -17.83 -47.01 -9.19
N ILE A 788 -18.32 -47.15 -10.43
CA ILE A 788 -19.45 -46.36 -10.95
C ILE A 788 -20.79 -46.89 -10.41
N GLU A 789 -20.88 -48.20 -10.18
CA GLU A 789 -22.05 -48.86 -9.60
C GLU A 789 -22.15 -48.56 -8.09
N ASP A 790 -21.02 -48.51 -7.38
CA ASP A 790 -20.93 -48.09 -5.98
C ASP A 790 -21.28 -46.61 -5.79
N LEU A 791 -20.83 -45.73 -6.70
CA LEU A 791 -21.20 -44.30 -6.69
C LEU A 791 -22.70 -44.07 -6.98
N ARG A 792 -23.33 -44.89 -7.82
CA ARG A 792 -24.79 -44.86 -8.02
C ARG A 792 -25.56 -45.30 -6.78
N ASN A 793 -25.03 -46.28 -6.04
CA ASN A 793 -25.65 -46.78 -4.80
C ASN A 793 -25.46 -45.81 -3.61
N LEU A 794 -24.49 -44.88 -3.70
CA LEU A 794 -24.21 -43.83 -2.72
C LEU A 794 -25.14 -42.61 -2.81
N LEU A 795 -25.80 -42.38 -3.95
CA LEU A 795 -26.60 -41.19 -4.22
C LEU A 795 -28.08 -41.54 -4.48
N THR A 796 -28.88 -41.71 -3.41
CA THR A 796 -30.34 -41.58 -3.52
C THR A 796 -30.70 -40.10 -3.58
N ILE A 797 -30.82 -39.56 -4.79
CA ILE A 797 -31.39 -38.23 -5.04
C ILE A 797 -32.92 -38.38 -5.11
N GLU A 798 -33.63 -38.10 -4.02
CA GLU A 798 -35.09 -37.92 -4.08
C GLU A 798 -35.40 -36.54 -4.68
N ILE A 799 -35.75 -36.51 -5.96
CA ILE A 799 -36.34 -35.31 -6.59
C ILE A 799 -37.83 -35.35 -6.31
N ASN A 800 -38.29 -34.60 -5.31
CA ASN A 800 -39.72 -34.48 -5.01
C ASN A 800 -40.39 -33.67 -6.14
N LYS A 801 -41.05 -34.35 -7.09
CA LYS A 801 -41.88 -33.72 -8.13
C LYS A 801 -43.26 -33.40 -7.57
N SER A 802 -43.37 -32.30 -6.84
CA SER A 802 -44.67 -31.67 -6.64
C SER A 802 -44.52 -30.18 -6.40
N ASN A 803 -45.17 -29.41 -7.29
CA ASN A 803 -45.44 -27.98 -7.23
C ASN A 803 -44.30 -27.05 -7.65
N VAL A 804 -44.12 -26.91 -8.97
CA VAL A 804 -43.60 -25.68 -9.57
C VAL A 804 -44.55 -25.27 -10.69
N LEU A 805 -45.59 -24.54 -10.29
CA LEU A 805 -46.18 -23.49 -11.12
C LEU A 805 -45.88 -22.19 -10.37
N ASN A 806 -45.15 -21.31 -11.06
CA ASN A 806 -44.88 -19.91 -10.78
C ASN A 806 -43.65 -19.54 -9.93
N ALA A 807 -42.95 -18.56 -10.50
CA ALA A 807 -42.08 -17.54 -9.91
C ALA A 807 -40.61 -17.89 -9.64
N GLU A 808 -39.83 -16.83 -9.81
CA GLU A 808 -38.38 -16.71 -9.93
C GLU A 808 -37.63 -17.03 -8.60
N GLU A 809 -36.30 -17.14 -8.70
CA GLU A 809 -35.29 -17.19 -7.62
C GLU A 809 -34.80 -18.56 -7.08
N SER A 810 -33.46 -18.75 -7.18
CA SER A 810 -32.57 -19.66 -6.43
C SER A 810 -32.81 -21.19 -6.49
N HIS A 811 -31.88 -21.92 -7.13
CA HIS A 811 -31.81 -23.39 -7.02
C HIS A 811 -30.78 -23.77 -5.93
N GLN A 812 -31.22 -23.99 -4.69
CA GLN A 812 -30.44 -24.73 -3.70
C GLN A 812 -30.81 -26.21 -3.75
N ILE A 813 -29.86 -27.06 -4.15
CA ILE A 813 -29.99 -28.53 -4.03
C ILE A 813 -29.49 -28.93 -2.64
N LYS A 814 -30.39 -29.38 -1.75
CA LYS A 814 -30.01 -30.02 -0.48
C LYS A 814 -29.75 -31.51 -0.70
N VAL A 815 -28.52 -31.96 -0.48
CA VAL A 815 -28.15 -33.38 -0.43
C VAL A 815 -28.03 -33.81 1.03
N ARG A 816 -28.74 -34.89 1.42
CA ARG A 816 -28.61 -35.51 2.76
C ARG A 816 -27.81 -36.81 2.65
N PHE A 817 -26.78 -36.95 3.47
CA PHE A 817 -26.02 -38.19 3.61
C PHE A 817 -26.52 -38.98 4.82
N SER A 818 -26.68 -40.30 4.67
CA SER A 818 -26.96 -41.21 5.79
C SER A 818 -25.65 -41.55 6.51
N SER A 819 -25.52 -41.12 7.76
CA SER A 819 -24.34 -41.32 8.62
C SER A 819 -23.98 -42.80 8.82
N THR A 820 -24.96 -43.70 8.75
CA THR A 820 -24.79 -45.14 8.98
C THR A 820 -24.06 -45.85 7.83
N LYS A 821 -24.23 -45.39 6.58
CA LYS A 821 -23.53 -45.97 5.42
C LYS A 821 -22.09 -45.46 5.26
N ILE A 822 -21.81 -44.22 5.66
CA ILE A 822 -20.46 -43.65 5.64
C ILE A 822 -19.54 -44.39 6.62
N MET A 823 -20.03 -44.69 7.82
CA MET A 823 -19.25 -45.41 8.84
C MET A 823 -18.91 -46.85 8.46
N GLN A 824 -19.74 -47.53 7.67
CA GLN A 824 -19.44 -48.89 7.17
C GLN A 824 -18.33 -48.90 6.10
N ILE A 825 -18.19 -47.81 5.32
CA ILE A 825 -17.18 -47.67 4.29
C ILE A 825 -15.83 -47.26 4.89
N LEU A 826 -15.83 -46.35 5.88
CA LEU A 826 -14.62 -45.94 6.59
C LEU A 826 -13.95 -47.11 7.33
N HIS A 827 -14.73 -48.07 7.83
CA HIS A 827 -14.20 -49.26 8.49
C HIS A 827 -13.47 -50.25 7.56
N GLY A 828 -13.67 -50.15 6.24
CA GLY A 828 -13.06 -51.03 5.23
C GLY A 828 -11.89 -50.39 4.45
N MET A 829 -11.60 -49.11 4.67
CA MET A 829 -10.54 -48.39 3.96
C MET A 829 -9.22 -48.38 4.75
N ASN A 830 -8.10 -48.43 4.04
CA ASN A 830 -6.76 -48.29 4.63
C ASN A 830 -6.62 -46.88 5.24
N PRO A 831 -6.21 -46.71 6.52
CA PRO A 831 -6.23 -45.43 7.22
C PRO A 831 -5.49 -44.28 6.53
N SER A 832 -4.51 -44.57 5.66
CA SER A 832 -3.74 -43.57 4.92
C SER A 832 -4.47 -42.91 3.74
N ARG A 833 -5.74 -43.27 3.49
CA ARG A 833 -6.54 -42.78 2.36
C ARG A 833 -7.87 -42.14 2.79
N VAL A 834 -8.01 -41.79 4.07
CA VAL A 834 -9.25 -41.26 4.65
C VAL A 834 -9.36 -39.73 4.53
N ASP A 835 -8.24 -39.02 4.35
CA ASP A 835 -8.21 -37.56 4.16
C ASP A 835 -8.69 -37.09 2.78
#